data_AF-X6P0T7-F1
#
_entry.id   AF-X6P0T7-F1
#
_cell.length_a   1.000
_cell.length_b   1.000
_cell.length_c   1.000
_cell.angle_alpha   90.00
_cell.angle_beta   90.00
_cell.angle_gamma   90.00
#
_symmetry.space_group_name_H-M   'P 1'
#
loop_
_entity.id
_entity.type
_entity.pdbx_description
1 polymer ?
#
loop_
_entity_poly.entity_id
_entity_poly.type
_entity_poly.pdbx_seq_one_letter_code
_entity_poly.pdbx_strand_id
1 'polypeptide(L)'
;KKKKKKKKKKKKIFDLKVYVIQKYELCTNCVMLKLLGDDIVQYNLLTHLICPATGNNSKCLRYLLESEIVSSSKQLDIALQQAIAYQNTEGIKLLLSARYLDEKKRTMRDYSSYYVQEKGKLQLVWHYLQRELKQSELTQVMTSLTKVMQQMIRDCKVICGDLFNLCCLYDKQKMWEVLLEKCQQLLNVDHLSQQPLHWHWLQEHILNNASILLWLDEYEEKKKEKDKDNNKIDKDNDKIDKDKDKVKKEKTNGHQNGKKQSHFKIKWQQLLHICDQEMQKEVGKMYLQLKEDIERNEEWYRAICQWKYEGSSGSSDPQHWRQDTTETGVQPMLNEKKLLEMSLRSSDLSFVPKHVYDFDIYLSQLLTRAHEMNEHVQRDMQRIFKPLKNCQFVSGPIKTHERCKMKAQVEYSNAKFPKSAHIIDVIRCQASFPTIGDLKDGLFYCVDQITKSGYMKIMRVKNGFQLINQVDDENNNNDNDNDNDNNDVKDDSNGHSLLQFNRTKRFNLCIPTSYTDIKLNVIYTKNNQSIVFEVQLLLKTIQDFKKRSNQIYEIARNEEFMLGCLQQISIHSFDFQLKLAGFDQHALSHLMLYHPLEFAHSKTILVEKGSTGGNYISLMATNDHVQFHNAKELLQDNTFIPMDVVQAQLMEKDKFFVYPLMQALSHQMSIPLIRLFIPADRSNASLIFHSLDLYHSSCVHFGVQNPWVDSLSMITLLREYIPDETEWQKLLSSVDDVVFFYFLFFLVLQIIFFEKKKKKERVDPDHDSSTLSTSIDTKCCPKTHS
;
A
#
# COMPACT_ATOMS: atom_id res chain seq x y z
N LYS A 1 3.03 -29.31 25.47
CA LYS A 1 3.05 -29.22 23.97
C LYS A 1 3.42 -27.82 23.43
N LYS A 2 2.83 -26.69 23.90
CA LYS A 2 3.17 -25.31 23.46
C LYS A 2 4.66 -24.93 23.62
N LYS A 3 5.31 -25.24 24.75
CA LYS A 3 6.76 -25.01 24.94
C LYS A 3 7.64 -25.78 23.91
N LYS A 4 7.27 -27.02 23.55
CA LYS A 4 7.93 -27.80 22.48
C LYS A 4 7.72 -27.18 21.09
N LYS A 5 6.51 -26.71 20.76
CA LYS A 5 6.26 -25.94 19.50
C LYS A 5 7.09 -24.65 19.45
N LYS A 6 7.18 -23.91 20.57
CA LYS A 6 7.98 -22.67 20.67
C LYS A 6 9.50 -22.94 20.54
N LYS A 7 10.01 -24.02 21.17
CA LYS A 7 11.40 -24.47 20.99
C LYS A 7 11.69 -24.94 19.55
N LYS A 8 10.78 -25.70 18.92
CA LYS A 8 10.92 -26.09 17.49
C LYS A 8 10.91 -24.89 16.55
N LYS A 9 10.05 -23.88 16.78
CA LYS A 9 10.04 -22.63 15.99
C LYS A 9 11.35 -21.85 16.18
N LYS A 10 11.84 -21.72 17.42
CA LYS A 10 13.14 -21.08 17.72
C LYS A 10 14.32 -21.82 17.06
N LYS A 11 14.36 -23.15 17.14
CA LYS A 11 15.41 -23.98 16.50
C LYS A 11 15.35 -23.87 14.98
N LYS A 12 14.17 -23.93 14.37
CA LYS A 12 14.00 -23.75 12.92
C LYS A 12 14.45 -22.36 12.45
N ILE A 13 14.18 -21.31 13.23
CA ILE A 13 14.70 -19.95 12.94
C ILE A 13 16.23 -19.89 13.10
N PHE A 14 16.79 -20.58 14.09
CA PHE A 14 18.24 -20.62 14.32
C PHE A 14 18.97 -21.37 13.20
N ASP A 15 18.51 -22.58 12.86
CA ASP A 15 19.11 -23.40 11.79
C ASP A 15 19.03 -22.69 10.43
N LEU A 16 17.92 -21.97 10.16
CA LEU A 16 17.75 -21.19 8.94
C LEU A 16 18.67 -19.97 8.90
N LYS A 17 18.93 -19.32 10.05
CA LYS A 17 19.90 -18.23 10.14
C LYS A 17 21.31 -18.73 9.85
N VAL A 18 21.71 -19.84 10.44
CA VAL A 18 23.01 -20.47 10.20
C VAL A 18 23.17 -20.84 8.72
N TYR A 19 22.13 -21.41 8.10
CA TYR A 19 22.15 -21.76 6.67
C TYR A 19 22.31 -20.54 5.76
N VAL A 20 21.58 -19.45 6.01
CA VAL A 20 21.70 -18.22 5.21
C VAL A 20 23.08 -17.58 5.39
N ILE A 21 23.62 -17.57 6.61
CA ILE A 21 24.96 -17.06 6.91
C ILE A 21 26.04 -17.87 6.18
N GLN A 22 25.98 -19.20 6.25
CA GLN A 22 26.99 -20.08 5.65
C GLN A 22 26.93 -20.11 4.12
N LYS A 23 25.73 -20.01 3.52
CA LYS A 23 25.55 -20.18 2.08
C LYS A 23 25.77 -18.91 1.26
N TYR A 24 25.55 -17.74 1.85
CA TYR A 24 25.62 -16.46 1.15
C TYR A 24 26.82 -15.60 1.58
N GLU A 25 27.77 -16.18 2.31
CA GLU A 25 28.98 -15.49 2.79
C GLU A 25 28.66 -14.13 3.43
N LEU A 26 27.59 -14.09 4.25
CA LEU A 26 27.26 -12.87 4.98
C LEU A 26 28.46 -12.52 5.85
N CYS A 27 28.95 -11.30 5.71
CA CYS A 27 30.09 -10.78 6.46
C CYS A 27 29.95 -11.16 7.94
N THR A 28 30.97 -11.79 8.50
CA THR A 28 31.05 -12.33 9.88
C THR A 28 30.64 -11.31 10.95
N ASN A 29 30.68 -10.02 10.64
CA ASN A 29 30.17 -8.91 11.46
C ASN A 29 28.65 -9.01 11.77
N CYS A 30 27.84 -9.65 10.92
CA CYS A 30 26.39 -9.85 11.17
C CYS A 30 26.10 -10.75 12.39
N VAL A 31 27.02 -11.64 12.77
CA VAL A 31 26.81 -12.64 13.83
C VAL A 31 27.21 -12.11 15.21
N MET A 32 28.18 -11.19 15.26
CA MET A 32 28.68 -10.60 16.52
C MET A 32 27.66 -9.70 17.21
N LEU A 33 26.75 -9.07 16.47
CA LEU A 33 25.74 -8.14 16.99
C LEU A 33 24.63 -8.78 17.86
N LYS A 34 24.66 -10.10 18.07
CA LYS A 34 23.76 -10.79 19.00
C LYS A 34 24.44 -11.46 20.19
N LEU A 35 25.77 -11.46 20.23
CA LEU A 35 26.55 -11.98 21.34
C LEU A 35 26.97 -10.90 22.34
N LEU A 36 26.76 -9.62 22.01
CA LEU A 36 26.99 -8.47 22.88
C LEU A 36 25.62 -7.96 23.40
N GLY A 37 25.48 -7.86 24.72
CA GLY A 37 24.23 -7.77 25.48
C GLY A 37 23.34 -6.53 25.29
N ASP A 38 22.33 -6.44 26.15
CA ASP A 38 20.96 -5.96 25.94
C ASP A 38 20.71 -4.47 25.58
N ASP A 39 21.71 -3.64 25.29
CA ASP A 39 21.51 -2.20 25.00
C ASP A 39 21.90 -1.74 23.58
N ILE A 40 22.31 -2.66 22.70
CA ILE A 40 22.47 -2.31 21.28
C ILE A 40 21.08 -2.18 20.65
N VAL A 41 20.70 -0.94 20.33
CA VAL A 41 19.57 -0.56 19.45
C VAL A 41 19.35 -1.71 18.47
N GLN A 42 18.20 -2.38 18.55
CA GLN A 42 17.92 -3.56 17.72
C GLN A 42 18.06 -3.19 16.24
N TYR A 43 19.27 -3.34 15.71
CA TYR A 43 19.55 -3.15 14.30
C TYR A 43 18.75 -4.22 13.59
N ASN A 44 17.67 -3.77 12.96
CA ASN A 44 16.80 -4.64 12.22
C ASN A 44 17.61 -5.24 11.08
N LEU A 45 17.59 -6.57 10.97
CA LEU A 45 18.29 -7.31 9.92
C LEU A 45 17.99 -6.74 8.52
N LEU A 46 16.76 -6.27 8.29
CA LEU A 46 16.40 -5.63 7.01
C LEU A 46 17.22 -4.34 6.76
N THR A 47 17.35 -3.47 7.78
CA THR A 47 18.11 -2.22 7.69
C THR A 47 19.60 -2.48 7.40
N HIS A 48 20.15 -3.53 8.01
CA HIS A 48 21.54 -3.93 7.76
C HIS A 48 21.78 -4.44 6.34
N LEU A 49 20.83 -5.18 5.77
CA LEU A 49 20.91 -5.67 4.39
C LEU A 49 20.71 -4.57 3.34
N ILE A 50 20.40 -3.35 3.75
CA ILE A 50 20.20 -2.22 2.84
C ILE A 50 21.41 -1.31 2.78
N CYS A 51 22.26 -1.35 3.81
CA CYS A 51 23.44 -0.51 3.91
C CYS A 51 24.63 -1.28 4.50
N PRO A 52 25.68 -1.60 3.71
CA PRO A 52 25.88 -1.20 2.31
C PRO A 52 25.04 -2.00 1.31
N ALA A 53 24.69 -1.38 0.19
CA ALA A 53 24.00 -2.06 -0.91
C ALA A 53 24.98 -2.99 -1.64
N THR A 54 24.74 -4.29 -1.60
CA THR A 54 25.49 -5.25 -2.43
C THR A 54 24.49 -6.19 -3.11
N GLY A 55 24.87 -6.75 -4.27
CA GLY A 55 24.01 -7.71 -4.97
C GLY A 55 23.62 -8.92 -4.09
N ASN A 56 24.52 -9.37 -3.21
CA ASN A 56 24.24 -10.45 -2.25
C ASN A 56 23.27 -10.00 -1.15
N ASN A 57 23.40 -8.76 -0.65
CA ASN A 57 22.50 -8.23 0.35
C ASN A 57 21.06 -8.11 -0.18
N SER A 58 20.88 -7.67 -1.43
CA SER A 58 19.56 -7.64 -2.09
C SER A 58 18.93 -9.03 -2.22
N LYS A 59 19.72 -10.06 -2.57
CA LYS A 59 19.25 -11.46 -2.61
C LYS A 59 18.83 -11.98 -1.23
N CYS A 60 19.64 -11.69 -0.20
CA CYS A 60 19.32 -12.03 1.19
C CYS A 60 18.06 -11.30 1.69
N LEU A 61 17.91 -10.02 1.36
CA LEU A 61 16.74 -9.22 1.69
C LEU A 61 15.48 -9.83 1.07
N ARG A 62 15.52 -10.15 -0.22
CA ARG A 62 14.43 -10.81 -0.94
C ARG A 62 14.05 -12.15 -0.30
N TYR A 63 15.04 -12.99 0.03
CA TYR A 63 14.81 -14.25 0.73
C TYR A 63 14.00 -14.06 2.02
N LEU A 64 14.40 -13.10 2.86
CA LEU A 64 13.75 -12.84 4.14
C LEU A 64 12.31 -12.36 4.00
N LEU A 65 12.05 -11.57 2.95
CA LEU A 65 10.72 -11.05 2.62
C LEU A 65 9.80 -12.16 2.09
N GLU A 66 10.27 -12.97 1.13
CA GLU A 66 9.47 -14.04 0.52
C GLU A 66 9.22 -15.25 1.43
N SER A 67 10.17 -15.55 2.32
CA SER A 67 10.03 -16.61 3.32
C SER A 67 9.10 -16.23 4.48
N GLU A 68 8.54 -15.02 4.46
CA GLU A 68 7.64 -14.47 5.50
C GLU A 68 8.26 -14.53 6.91
N ILE A 69 9.60 -14.57 7.01
CA ILE A 69 10.33 -14.55 8.29
C ILE A 69 10.18 -13.20 8.96
N VAL A 70 10.18 -12.14 8.15
CA VAL A 70 9.98 -10.76 8.60
C VAL A 70 8.61 -10.31 8.13
N SER A 71 7.66 -10.18 9.06
CA SER A 71 6.28 -9.85 8.77
C SER A 71 5.81 -8.54 9.42
N SER A 72 6.69 -7.84 10.15
CA SER A 72 6.27 -6.62 10.85
C SER A 72 6.38 -5.40 9.93
N SER A 73 5.26 -4.71 9.71
CA SER A 73 5.20 -3.48 8.92
C SER A 73 6.21 -2.44 9.41
N LYS A 74 6.35 -2.29 10.74
CA LYS A 74 7.31 -1.36 11.35
C LYS A 74 8.76 -1.63 10.92
N GLN A 75 9.16 -2.89 10.81
CA GLN A 75 10.52 -3.23 10.36
C GLN A 75 10.74 -2.92 8.89
N LEU A 76 9.72 -3.12 8.05
CA LEU A 76 9.75 -2.72 6.65
C LEU A 76 9.86 -1.20 6.50
N ASP A 77 9.09 -0.45 7.28
CA ASP A 77 9.12 1.01 7.25
C ASP A 77 10.49 1.57 7.64
N ILE A 78 11.10 1.08 8.73
CA ILE A 78 12.44 1.50 9.15
C ILE A 78 13.49 1.17 8.08
N ALA A 79 13.40 -0.03 7.51
CA ALA A 79 14.30 -0.47 6.45
C ALA A 79 14.14 0.40 5.19
N LEU A 80 12.91 0.77 4.84
CA LEU A 80 12.60 1.61 3.68
C LEU A 80 13.12 3.03 3.86
N GLN A 81 12.93 3.62 5.03
CA GLN A 81 13.49 4.94 5.35
C GLN A 81 15.02 4.94 5.26
N GLN A 82 15.68 3.86 5.72
CA GLN A 82 17.12 3.71 5.54
C GLN A 82 17.48 3.57 4.05
N ALA A 83 16.74 2.78 3.27
CA ALA A 83 17.01 2.60 1.85
C ALA A 83 16.93 3.93 1.08
N ILE A 84 15.91 4.73 1.42
CA ILE A 84 15.70 6.09 0.90
C ILE A 84 16.85 7.02 1.29
N ALA A 85 17.25 7.02 2.57
CA ALA A 85 18.33 7.87 3.06
C ALA A 85 19.67 7.60 2.34
N TYR A 86 19.91 6.35 1.92
CA TYR A 86 21.11 5.94 1.18
C TYR A 86 20.90 5.86 -0.33
N GLN A 87 19.72 6.26 -0.85
CA GLN A 87 19.36 6.16 -2.27
C GLN A 87 19.60 4.76 -2.87
N ASN A 88 19.41 3.70 -2.07
CA ASN A 88 19.56 2.31 -2.52
C ASN A 88 18.30 1.90 -3.32
N THR A 89 18.31 2.21 -4.62
CA THR A 89 17.18 1.97 -5.53
C THR A 89 16.70 0.53 -5.54
N GLU A 90 17.61 -0.45 -5.51
CA GLU A 90 17.25 -1.88 -5.49
C GLU A 90 16.62 -2.30 -4.15
N GLY A 91 17.15 -1.81 -3.03
CA GLY A 91 16.57 -2.03 -1.70
C GLY A 91 15.19 -1.39 -1.56
N ILE A 92 15.01 -0.18 -2.10
CA ILE A 92 13.73 0.53 -2.18
C ILE A 92 12.71 -0.30 -2.97
N LYS A 93 13.06 -0.75 -4.19
CA LYS A 93 12.19 -1.57 -5.05
C LYS A 93 11.74 -2.84 -4.33
N LEU A 94 12.67 -3.57 -3.70
CA LEU A 94 12.38 -4.81 -2.96
C LEU A 94 11.46 -4.59 -1.76
N LEU A 95 11.69 -3.52 -0.99
CA LEU A 95 10.87 -3.24 0.19
C LEU A 95 9.46 -2.75 -0.19
N LEU A 96 9.35 -1.93 -1.23
CA LEU A 96 8.06 -1.52 -1.77
C LEU A 96 7.31 -2.73 -2.36
N SER A 97 7.97 -3.59 -3.13
CA SER A 97 7.31 -4.79 -3.67
C SER A 97 6.78 -5.68 -2.54
N ALA A 98 7.56 -5.89 -1.48
CA ALA A 98 7.13 -6.63 -0.29
C ALA A 98 5.95 -5.96 0.45
N ARG A 99 5.94 -4.63 0.54
CA ARG A 99 4.85 -3.85 1.15
C ARG A 99 3.53 -3.99 0.39
N TYR A 100 3.60 -4.13 -0.94
CA TYR A 100 2.46 -4.19 -1.86
C TYR A 100 2.27 -5.57 -2.51
N LEU A 101 2.69 -6.66 -1.86
CA LEU A 101 2.41 -8.04 -2.32
C LEU A 101 0.92 -8.38 -2.34
N ASP A 102 0.15 -7.70 -1.49
CA ASP A 102 -1.30 -7.80 -1.43
C ASP A 102 -1.92 -6.99 -2.58
N GLU A 103 -2.68 -7.64 -3.47
CA GLU A 103 -3.26 -6.98 -4.64
C GLU A 103 -4.20 -5.84 -4.23
N LYS A 104 -4.97 -5.99 -3.16
CA LYS A 104 -5.87 -4.94 -2.68
C LYS A 104 -5.08 -3.70 -2.26
N LYS A 105 -3.97 -3.87 -1.52
CA LYS A 105 -3.08 -2.74 -1.18
C LYS A 105 -2.41 -2.14 -2.39
N ARG A 106 -2.01 -2.97 -3.36
CA ARG A 106 -1.45 -2.52 -4.63
C ARG A 106 -2.47 -1.68 -5.41
N THR A 107 -3.70 -2.17 -5.56
CA THR A 107 -4.79 -1.44 -6.21
C THR A 107 -5.08 -0.12 -5.48
N MET A 108 -5.14 -0.12 -4.15
CA MET A 108 -5.31 1.12 -3.36
C MET A 108 -4.17 2.11 -3.65
N ARG A 109 -2.91 1.65 -3.66
CA ARG A 109 -1.75 2.49 -3.98
C ARG A 109 -1.84 3.05 -5.38
N ASP A 110 -2.10 2.21 -6.38
CA ASP A 110 -2.16 2.60 -7.78
C ASP A 110 -3.29 3.63 -7.98
N TYR A 111 -4.42 3.44 -7.30
CA TYR A 111 -5.53 4.39 -7.26
C TYR A 111 -5.11 5.73 -6.63
N SER A 112 -4.43 5.69 -5.48
CA SER A 112 -3.92 6.88 -4.81
C SER A 112 -2.89 7.63 -5.64
N SER A 113 -2.00 6.92 -6.34
CA SER A 113 -1.02 7.51 -7.26
C SER A 113 -1.71 8.18 -8.44
N TYR A 114 -2.71 7.53 -9.05
CA TYR A 114 -3.54 8.13 -10.09
C TYR A 114 -4.23 9.41 -9.60
N TYR A 115 -4.87 9.34 -8.43
CA TYR A 115 -5.51 10.51 -7.80
C TYR A 115 -4.53 11.68 -7.60
N VAL A 116 -3.34 11.41 -7.05
CA VAL A 116 -2.32 12.46 -6.81
C VAL A 116 -1.90 13.10 -8.13
N GLN A 117 -1.65 12.31 -9.18
CA GLN A 117 -1.30 12.82 -10.52
C GLN A 117 -2.40 13.69 -11.11
N GLU A 118 -3.65 13.22 -11.10
CA GLU A 118 -4.81 14.00 -11.56
C GLU A 118 -4.96 15.30 -10.77
N LYS A 119 -4.71 15.25 -9.46
CA LYS A 119 -4.74 16.45 -8.62
C LYS A 119 -3.70 17.47 -9.04
N GLY A 120 -2.46 17.04 -9.27
CA GLY A 120 -1.39 17.91 -9.72
C GLY A 120 -1.68 18.56 -11.09
N LYS A 121 -2.22 17.77 -12.04
CA LYS A 121 -2.65 18.30 -13.35
C LYS A 121 -3.71 19.39 -13.21
N LEU A 122 -4.74 19.16 -12.40
CA LEU A 122 -5.84 20.13 -12.27
C LEU A 122 -5.47 21.34 -11.43
N GLN A 123 -4.58 21.19 -10.43
CA GLN A 123 -3.97 22.34 -9.75
C GLN A 123 -3.16 23.20 -10.72
N LEU A 124 -2.46 22.59 -11.66
CA LEU A 124 -1.75 23.33 -12.71
C LEU A 124 -2.74 24.09 -13.61
N VAL A 125 -3.78 23.42 -14.12
CA VAL A 125 -4.84 24.09 -14.91
C VAL A 125 -5.46 25.25 -14.13
N TRP A 126 -5.78 25.02 -12.85
CA TRP A 126 -6.30 26.04 -11.95
C TRP A 126 -5.35 27.24 -11.82
N HIS A 127 -4.05 26.99 -11.62
CA HIS A 127 -3.03 28.04 -11.55
C HIS A 127 -2.97 28.88 -12.82
N TYR A 128 -3.00 28.24 -14.00
CA TYR A 128 -3.02 28.96 -15.28
C TYR A 128 -4.32 29.76 -15.46
N LEU A 129 -5.48 29.22 -15.07
CA LEU A 129 -6.74 29.97 -15.09
C LEU A 129 -6.69 31.21 -14.20
N GLN A 130 -6.09 31.11 -13.01
CA GLN A 130 -5.90 32.24 -12.10
C GLN A 130 -4.94 33.30 -12.67
N ARG A 131 -3.96 32.88 -13.44
CA ARG A 131 -2.97 33.78 -14.05
C ARG A 131 -3.53 34.54 -15.24
N GLU A 132 -4.30 33.87 -16.10
CA GLU A 132 -4.76 34.43 -17.38
C GLU A 132 -6.10 35.18 -17.29
N LEU A 133 -6.95 34.87 -16.29
CA LEU A 133 -8.28 35.47 -16.13
C LEU A 133 -8.33 36.45 -14.97
N LYS A 134 -9.14 37.51 -15.11
CA LYS A 134 -9.46 38.37 -13.96
C LYS A 134 -10.27 37.58 -12.94
N GLN A 135 -10.14 37.91 -11.65
CA GLN A 135 -10.86 37.22 -10.58
C GLN A 135 -12.39 37.16 -10.79
N SER A 136 -12.99 38.21 -11.36
CA SER A 136 -14.43 38.23 -11.69
C SER A 136 -14.79 37.26 -12.83
N GLU A 137 -13.95 37.17 -13.87
CA GLU A 137 -14.14 36.29 -15.02
C GLU A 137 -13.95 34.83 -14.61
N LEU A 138 -12.89 34.53 -13.84
CA LEU A 138 -12.65 33.22 -13.26
C LEU A 138 -13.85 32.76 -12.43
N THR A 139 -14.34 33.63 -11.54
CA THR A 139 -15.52 33.35 -10.70
C THR A 139 -16.75 33.05 -11.55
N GLN A 140 -16.99 33.82 -12.63
CA GLN A 140 -18.12 33.62 -13.54
C GLN A 140 -18.02 32.29 -14.30
N VAL A 141 -16.84 31.97 -14.85
CA VAL A 141 -16.57 30.71 -15.57
C VAL A 141 -16.80 29.52 -14.64
N MET A 142 -16.17 29.53 -13.47
CA MET A 142 -16.26 28.42 -12.51
C MET A 142 -17.67 28.27 -11.94
N THR A 143 -18.36 29.36 -11.63
CA THR A 143 -19.77 29.30 -11.22
C THR A 143 -20.66 28.65 -12.28
N SER A 144 -20.40 28.97 -13.56
CA SER A 144 -21.17 28.40 -14.68
C SER A 144 -20.89 26.90 -14.85
N LEU A 145 -19.62 26.49 -14.81
CA LEU A 145 -19.21 25.09 -14.87
C LEU A 145 -19.79 24.29 -13.70
N THR A 146 -19.71 24.81 -12.48
CA THR A 146 -20.31 24.18 -11.30
C THR A 146 -21.81 24.01 -11.47
N LYS A 147 -22.55 25.02 -11.97
CA LYS A 147 -24.00 24.90 -12.22
C LYS A 147 -24.33 23.81 -13.24
N VAL A 148 -23.58 23.71 -14.34
CA VAL A 148 -23.76 22.66 -15.35
C VAL A 148 -23.52 21.28 -14.73
N MET A 149 -22.41 21.13 -13.97
CA MET A 149 -22.09 19.87 -13.33
C MET A 149 -23.15 19.44 -12.31
N GLN A 150 -23.67 20.38 -11.52
CA GLN A 150 -24.78 20.14 -10.61
C GLN A 150 -26.02 19.62 -11.33
N GLN A 151 -26.37 20.22 -12.47
CA GLN A 151 -27.50 19.78 -13.26
C GLN A 151 -27.29 18.38 -13.84
N MET A 152 -26.09 18.08 -14.34
CA MET A 152 -25.73 16.73 -14.82
C MET A 152 -25.89 15.66 -13.74
N ILE A 153 -25.47 15.95 -12.50
CA ILE A 153 -25.63 15.04 -11.36
C ILE A 153 -27.13 14.83 -11.05
N ARG A 154 -27.91 15.91 -10.98
CA ARG A 154 -29.36 15.83 -10.74
C ARG A 154 -30.08 15.00 -11.79
N ASP A 155 -29.65 15.10 -13.04
CA ASP A 155 -30.24 14.42 -14.19
C ASP A 155 -29.70 13.00 -14.44
N CYS A 156 -28.87 12.46 -13.52
CA CYS A 156 -28.20 11.17 -13.67
C CYS A 156 -27.40 11.04 -14.99
N LYS A 157 -26.78 12.12 -15.47
CA LYS A 157 -25.93 12.07 -16.67
C LYS A 157 -24.52 11.63 -16.31
N VAL A 158 -23.80 11.16 -17.33
CA VAL A 158 -22.39 10.76 -17.21
C VAL A 158 -21.56 11.99 -16.88
N ILE A 159 -20.83 11.92 -15.77
CA ILE A 159 -19.98 13.01 -15.26
C ILE A 159 -18.59 12.96 -15.94
N CYS A 160 -18.13 14.10 -16.46
CA CYS A 160 -16.73 14.26 -16.85
C CYS A 160 -15.86 14.47 -15.60
N GLY A 161 -14.97 13.52 -15.31
CA GLY A 161 -14.14 13.51 -14.10
C GLY A 161 -13.30 14.77 -13.94
N ASP A 162 -12.62 15.21 -15.00
CA ASP A 162 -11.71 16.37 -14.94
C ASP A 162 -12.46 17.67 -14.64
N LEU A 163 -13.60 17.88 -15.28
CA LEU A 163 -14.46 19.04 -15.02
C LEU A 163 -15.07 18.98 -13.62
N PHE A 164 -15.46 17.79 -13.14
CA PHE A 164 -15.98 17.63 -11.79
C PHE A 164 -14.91 17.98 -10.75
N ASN A 165 -13.71 17.44 -10.91
CA ASN A 165 -12.57 17.68 -10.02
C ASN A 165 -12.14 19.15 -10.03
N LEU A 166 -12.17 19.82 -11.19
CA LEU A 166 -11.93 21.26 -11.30
C LEU A 166 -13.01 22.07 -10.56
N CYS A 167 -14.28 21.69 -10.68
CA CYS A 167 -15.37 22.27 -9.88
C CYS A 167 -15.17 22.02 -8.38
N CYS A 168 -14.61 20.87 -7.98
CA CYS A 168 -14.27 20.59 -6.58
C CYS A 168 -13.11 21.44 -6.06
N LEU A 169 -12.13 21.81 -6.89
CA LEU A 169 -11.09 22.77 -6.52
C LEU A 169 -11.68 24.17 -6.24
N TYR A 170 -12.75 24.54 -6.94
CA TYR A 170 -13.42 25.83 -6.77
C TYR A 170 -14.42 25.86 -5.60
N ASP A 171 -15.34 24.89 -5.55
CA ASP A 171 -16.41 24.83 -4.53
C ASP A 171 -16.75 23.36 -4.18
N LYS A 172 -15.87 22.76 -3.38
CA LYS A 172 -15.98 21.37 -2.94
C LYS A 172 -17.28 21.05 -2.21
N GLN A 173 -17.71 21.94 -1.31
CA GLN A 173 -18.87 21.70 -0.46
C GLN A 173 -20.14 21.63 -1.30
N LYS A 174 -20.30 22.55 -2.27
CA LYS A 174 -21.47 22.56 -3.15
C LYS A 174 -21.53 21.38 -4.12
N MET A 175 -20.36 20.87 -4.54
CA MET A 175 -20.25 19.63 -5.32
C MET A 175 -20.59 18.39 -4.49
N TRP A 176 -20.17 18.36 -3.21
CA TRP A 176 -20.54 17.30 -2.28
C TRP A 176 -22.04 17.28 -1.99
N GLU A 177 -22.64 18.44 -1.71
CA GLU A 177 -24.06 18.55 -1.37
C GLU A 177 -24.96 17.99 -2.47
N VAL A 178 -24.73 18.37 -3.74
CA VAL A 178 -25.52 17.85 -4.86
C VAL A 178 -25.33 16.35 -5.07
N LEU A 179 -24.12 15.84 -4.86
CA LEU A 179 -23.82 14.42 -5.01
C LEU A 179 -24.49 13.59 -3.90
N LEU A 180 -24.41 14.08 -2.66
CA LEU A 180 -25.05 13.46 -1.50
C LEU A 180 -26.57 13.49 -1.62
N GLU A 181 -27.16 14.63 -1.97
CA GLU A 181 -28.60 14.77 -2.22
C GLU A 181 -29.05 13.74 -3.27
N LYS A 182 -28.29 13.61 -4.36
CA LYS A 182 -28.61 12.63 -5.39
C LYS A 182 -28.48 11.20 -4.88
N CYS A 183 -27.43 10.88 -4.13
CA CYS A 183 -27.27 9.55 -3.53
C CYS A 183 -28.41 9.24 -2.55
N GLN A 184 -28.88 10.21 -1.74
CA GLN A 184 -30.04 10.02 -0.86
C GLN A 184 -31.30 9.65 -1.64
N GLN A 185 -31.53 10.28 -2.80
CA GLN A 185 -32.66 9.95 -3.67
C GLN A 185 -32.52 8.55 -4.30
N LEU A 186 -31.31 8.17 -4.69
CA LEU A 186 -31.05 6.92 -5.41
C LEU A 186 -30.93 5.71 -4.48
N LEU A 187 -30.39 5.85 -3.27
CA LEU A 187 -30.08 4.76 -2.34
C LEU A 187 -31.31 4.23 -1.59
N ASN A 188 -32.47 4.23 -2.21
CA ASN A 188 -33.66 3.57 -1.69
C ASN A 188 -33.74 2.13 -2.24
N VAL A 189 -33.87 1.13 -1.36
CA VAL A 189 -33.82 -0.30 -1.76
C VAL A 189 -34.91 -0.66 -2.78
N ASP A 190 -36.12 -0.15 -2.56
CA ASP A 190 -37.26 -0.46 -3.42
C ASP A 190 -37.04 0.13 -4.82
N HIS A 191 -36.50 1.36 -4.92
CA HIS A 191 -36.18 2.00 -6.20
C HIS A 191 -34.99 1.34 -6.93
N LEU A 192 -33.90 1.02 -6.22
CA LEU A 192 -32.69 0.43 -6.81
C LEU A 192 -32.96 -0.92 -7.48
N SER A 193 -33.82 -1.73 -6.85
CA SER A 193 -34.20 -3.03 -7.39
C SER A 193 -35.06 -2.95 -8.65
N GLN A 194 -35.79 -1.84 -8.83
CA GLN A 194 -36.73 -1.63 -9.94
C GLN A 194 -36.13 -0.85 -11.11
N GLN A 195 -35.09 -0.03 -10.87
CA GLN A 195 -34.54 0.90 -11.87
C GLN A 195 -33.05 0.62 -12.13
N PRO A 196 -32.72 -0.23 -13.13
CA PRO A 196 -31.34 -0.59 -13.43
C PRO A 196 -30.44 0.60 -13.73
N LEU A 197 -30.98 1.66 -14.36
CA LEU A 197 -30.21 2.87 -14.69
C LEU A 197 -29.63 3.56 -13.46
N HIS A 198 -30.39 3.63 -12.36
CA HIS A 198 -29.95 4.24 -11.11
C HIS A 198 -28.78 3.47 -10.49
N TRP A 199 -28.87 2.15 -10.51
CA TRP A 199 -27.75 1.31 -10.07
C TRP A 199 -26.51 1.49 -10.95
N HIS A 200 -26.66 1.51 -12.27
CA HIS A 200 -25.53 1.71 -13.17
C HIS A 200 -24.87 3.08 -12.95
N TRP A 201 -25.65 4.13 -12.69
CA TRP A 201 -25.09 5.46 -12.39
C TRP A 201 -24.29 5.45 -11.07
N LEU A 202 -24.81 4.84 -10.00
CA LEU A 202 -24.07 4.67 -8.74
C LEU A 202 -22.82 3.79 -8.94
N GLN A 203 -22.94 2.71 -9.69
CA GLN A 203 -21.82 1.82 -9.97
C GLN A 203 -20.71 2.58 -10.72
N GLU A 204 -21.07 3.37 -11.73
CA GLU A 204 -20.11 4.13 -12.52
C GLU A 204 -19.42 5.23 -11.70
N HIS A 205 -20.19 6.06 -10.99
CA HIS A 205 -19.67 7.29 -10.38
C HIS A 205 -19.29 7.18 -8.90
N ILE A 206 -19.82 6.19 -8.18
CA ILE A 206 -19.54 5.98 -6.74
C ILE A 206 -18.62 4.77 -6.51
N LEU A 207 -18.83 3.67 -7.24
CA LEU A 207 -18.07 2.43 -7.03
C LEU A 207 -16.84 2.32 -7.92
N ASN A 208 -17.01 2.50 -9.24
CA ASN A 208 -15.95 2.32 -10.22
C ASN A 208 -15.03 3.54 -10.29
N ASN A 209 -15.59 4.74 -10.13
CA ASN A 209 -14.84 6.00 -10.11
C ASN A 209 -14.66 6.54 -8.69
N ALA A 210 -13.98 5.76 -7.84
CA ALA A 210 -13.67 6.14 -6.46
C ALA A 210 -12.93 7.50 -6.33
N SER A 211 -12.33 8.01 -7.42
CA SER A 211 -11.57 9.26 -7.45
C SER A 211 -12.49 10.42 -7.16
N ILE A 212 -13.70 10.44 -7.74
CA ILE A 212 -14.70 11.48 -7.50
C ILE A 212 -14.88 11.72 -6.00
N LEU A 213 -14.87 10.66 -5.19
CA LEU A 213 -15.08 10.77 -3.75
C LEU A 213 -13.78 11.08 -2.99
N LEU A 214 -12.63 10.58 -3.44
CA LEU A 214 -11.32 10.98 -2.89
C LEU A 214 -11.08 12.50 -3.03
N TRP A 215 -11.61 13.13 -4.08
CA TRP A 215 -11.55 14.57 -4.28
C TRP A 215 -12.39 15.39 -3.29
N LEU A 216 -13.45 14.78 -2.74
CA LEU A 216 -14.38 15.44 -1.81
C LEU A 216 -13.92 15.31 -0.35
N ASP A 217 -13.00 14.38 -0.07
CA ASP A 217 -12.36 14.23 1.22
C ASP A 217 -11.08 15.07 1.28
N GLU A 218 -11.04 16.03 2.21
CA GLU A 218 -9.79 16.70 2.53
C GLU A 218 -8.96 15.81 3.43
N TYR A 219 -7.84 15.35 2.89
CA TYR A 219 -6.73 14.99 3.75
C TYR A 219 -6.12 16.27 4.31
N GLU A 220 -6.74 16.83 5.34
CA GLU A 220 -6.05 17.77 6.19
C GLU A 220 -5.00 16.96 6.96
N GLU A 221 -3.72 17.18 6.65
CA GLU A 221 -2.66 16.82 7.57
C GLU A 221 -2.99 17.53 8.87
N LYS A 222 -3.59 16.81 9.84
CA LYS A 222 -3.75 17.31 11.19
C LYS A 222 -2.36 17.73 11.62
N LYS A 223 -2.09 19.04 11.59
CA LYS A 223 -0.92 19.63 12.19
C LYS A 223 -1.00 19.13 13.61
N LYS A 224 -0.16 18.16 13.96
CA LYS A 224 0.07 17.80 15.35
C LYS A 224 0.74 19.03 15.91
N GLU A 225 -0.06 20.03 16.28
CA GLU A 225 0.38 21.07 17.18
C GLU A 225 0.87 20.29 18.40
N LYS A 226 2.20 20.26 18.50
CA LYS A 226 2.88 19.88 19.71
C LYS A 226 2.52 21.00 20.68
N ASP A 227 1.34 20.91 21.27
CA ASP A 227 1.06 21.66 22.48
C ASP A 227 2.17 21.27 23.45
N LYS A 228 3.06 22.25 23.65
CA LYS A 228 4.12 22.22 24.62
C LYS A 228 3.44 22.21 25.98
N ASP A 229 3.16 21.03 26.52
CA ASP A 229 3.08 20.82 27.96
C ASP A 229 4.48 21.01 28.55
N ASN A 230 4.90 22.27 28.64
CA ASN A 230 5.86 22.74 29.61
C ASN A 230 5.07 23.10 30.87
N ASN A 231 5.01 22.20 31.86
CA ASN A 231 5.15 22.50 33.29
C ASN A 231 4.59 21.37 34.18
N LYS A 232 5.49 20.51 34.68
CA LYS A 232 5.80 20.32 36.11
C LYS A 232 6.52 18.99 36.30
N ILE A 233 7.83 19.10 36.51
CA ILE A 233 8.61 18.09 37.21
C ILE A 233 8.38 18.38 38.69
N ASP A 234 7.53 17.61 39.35
CA ASP A 234 7.62 17.42 40.80
C ASP A 234 8.10 16.00 41.06
N LYS A 235 9.19 15.95 41.81
CA LYS A 235 9.78 14.75 42.41
C LYS A 235 8.81 14.25 43.48
N ASP A 236 8.59 12.94 43.54
CA ASP A 236 8.77 12.20 44.80
C ASP A 236 8.73 10.68 44.61
N ASN A 237 9.46 10.05 45.51
CA ASN A 237 9.87 8.64 45.53
C ASN A 237 8.76 7.67 45.94
N ASP A 238 9.08 6.40 45.67
CA ASP A 238 8.90 5.23 46.54
C ASP A 238 7.79 4.19 46.26
N LYS A 239 8.27 2.94 46.45
CA LYS A 239 7.59 1.65 46.65
C LYS A 239 7.25 0.80 45.42
N ILE A 240 8.29 0.03 45.09
CA ILE A 240 8.25 -1.40 44.76
C ILE A 240 7.22 -2.12 45.64
N ASP A 241 6.24 -2.79 45.03
CA ASP A 241 5.82 -4.09 45.52
C ASP A 241 5.41 -5.05 44.42
N LYS A 242 5.76 -6.31 44.65
CA LYS A 242 5.56 -7.45 43.77
C LYS A 242 4.14 -7.96 43.99
N ASP A 243 3.40 -8.27 42.92
CA ASP A 243 2.80 -9.60 42.86
C ASP A 243 2.37 -10.07 41.47
N LYS A 244 2.58 -11.37 41.29
CA LYS A 244 2.31 -12.17 40.09
C LYS A 244 0.94 -12.82 40.27
N ASP A 245 0.08 -12.70 39.26
CA ASP A 245 -0.49 -13.86 38.55
C ASP A 245 -1.54 -13.42 37.52
N LYS A 246 -1.24 -13.64 36.23
CA LYS A 246 -2.21 -13.51 35.14
C LYS A 246 -2.18 -14.75 34.25
N VAL A 247 -3.23 -15.55 34.41
CA VAL A 247 -3.58 -16.71 33.59
C VAL A 247 -4.09 -16.24 32.22
N LYS A 248 -3.49 -16.79 31.15
CA LYS A 248 -3.81 -16.51 29.74
C LYS A 248 -4.97 -17.38 29.26
N LYS A 249 -6.08 -16.77 28.84
CA LYS A 249 -7.04 -17.36 27.89
C LYS A 249 -6.82 -16.74 26.50
N GLU A 250 -6.40 -17.59 25.56
CA GLU A 250 -6.23 -17.27 24.14
C GLU A 250 -7.60 -17.33 23.45
N LYS A 251 -8.19 -16.17 23.13
CA LYS A 251 -9.13 -16.01 22.01
C LYS A 251 -8.38 -15.27 20.90
N THR A 252 -8.21 -15.92 19.75
CA THR A 252 -7.66 -15.33 18.54
C THR A 252 -8.68 -14.41 17.89
N ASN A 253 -8.90 -13.24 18.50
CA ASN A 253 -9.17 -12.02 17.76
C ASN A 253 -7.83 -11.31 17.62
N GLY A 254 -7.46 -10.90 16.41
CA GLY A 254 -6.27 -10.11 16.18
C GLY A 254 -6.40 -8.77 16.89
N HIS A 255 -6.02 -8.70 18.17
CA HIS A 255 -5.75 -7.45 18.87
C HIS A 255 -4.55 -6.78 18.18
N GLN A 256 -4.84 -6.01 17.14
CA GLN A 256 -4.03 -4.85 16.85
C GLN A 256 -4.18 -3.94 18.07
N ASN A 257 -3.07 -3.65 18.76
CA ASN A 257 -3.05 -2.67 19.84
C ASN A 257 -3.71 -1.39 19.33
N GLY A 258 -4.90 -1.10 19.88
CA GLY A 258 -5.72 0.05 19.54
C GLY A 258 -5.03 1.34 19.94
N LYS A 259 -4.04 1.77 19.15
CA LYS A 259 -3.86 3.20 18.95
C LYS A 259 -5.22 3.67 18.47
N LYS A 260 -5.89 4.54 19.23
CA LYS A 260 -7.08 5.28 18.79
C LYS A 260 -6.71 5.88 17.43
N GLN A 261 -7.03 5.18 16.34
CA GLN A 261 -6.95 5.74 15.02
C GLN A 261 -7.95 6.89 15.10
N SER A 262 -7.45 8.12 15.02
CA SER A 262 -8.32 9.28 14.95
C SER A 262 -9.31 8.98 13.83
N HIS A 263 -10.59 8.79 14.16
CA HIS A 263 -11.61 8.50 13.16
C HIS A 263 -11.56 9.64 12.15
N PHE A 264 -11.03 9.36 10.96
CA PHE A 264 -11.15 10.25 9.83
C PHE A 264 -12.64 10.26 9.48
N LYS A 265 -13.29 11.41 9.68
CA LYS A 265 -14.68 11.56 9.30
C LYS A 265 -14.73 11.85 7.80
N ILE A 266 -14.75 10.79 7.00
CA ILE A 266 -14.77 10.90 5.54
C ILE A 266 -16.21 11.02 5.05
N LYS A 267 -16.43 11.72 3.93
CA LYS A 267 -17.74 11.92 3.31
C LYS A 267 -18.42 10.59 2.96
N TRP A 268 -17.63 9.56 2.65
CA TRP A 268 -18.12 8.19 2.48
C TRP A 268 -18.95 7.67 3.67
N GLN A 269 -18.62 8.05 4.92
CA GLN A 269 -19.40 7.63 6.09
C GLN A 269 -20.83 8.21 6.10
N GLN A 270 -21.06 9.33 5.42
CA GLN A 270 -22.42 9.87 5.26
C GLN A 270 -23.23 9.00 4.29
N LEU A 271 -22.59 8.46 3.23
CA LEU A 271 -23.21 7.47 2.35
C LEU A 271 -23.50 6.15 3.08
N LEU A 272 -22.57 5.71 3.92
CA LEU A 272 -22.78 4.53 4.76
C LEU A 272 -23.94 4.71 5.71
N HIS A 273 -24.08 5.89 6.32
CA HIS A 273 -25.21 6.17 7.20
C HIS A 273 -26.55 6.02 6.47
N ILE A 274 -26.66 6.49 5.22
CA ILE A 274 -27.85 6.29 4.38
C ILE A 274 -28.07 4.80 4.10
N CYS A 275 -27.00 4.10 3.71
CA CYS A 275 -27.03 2.65 3.45
C CYS A 275 -27.47 1.85 4.69
N ASP A 276 -27.01 2.23 5.88
CA ASP A 276 -27.32 1.55 7.14
C ASP A 276 -28.77 1.79 7.56
N GLN A 277 -29.31 3.00 7.36
CA GLN A 277 -30.72 3.30 7.62
C GLN A 277 -31.65 2.46 6.74
N GLU A 278 -31.38 2.40 5.44
CA GLU A 278 -32.13 1.56 4.50
C GLU A 278 -31.91 0.07 4.77
N MET A 279 -30.67 -0.26 5.16
CA MET A 279 -30.20 -1.47 5.82
C MET A 279 -31.19 -2.02 6.84
N GLN A 280 -31.35 -1.23 7.90
CA GLN A 280 -32.16 -1.54 9.07
C GLN A 280 -33.64 -1.68 8.72
N LYS A 281 -34.17 -0.86 7.81
CA LYS A 281 -35.56 -0.99 7.32
C LYS A 281 -35.79 -2.35 6.67
N GLU A 282 -34.90 -2.78 5.77
CA GLU A 282 -35.02 -4.07 5.10
C GLU A 282 -34.82 -5.25 6.03
N VAL A 283 -33.88 -5.16 6.96
CA VAL A 283 -33.69 -6.16 8.02
C VAL A 283 -34.97 -6.28 8.86
N GLY A 284 -35.62 -5.17 9.21
CA GLY A 284 -36.89 -5.17 9.92
C GLY A 284 -38.01 -5.89 9.16
N LYS A 285 -38.17 -5.61 7.85
CA LYS A 285 -39.13 -6.30 6.98
C LYS A 285 -38.85 -7.81 6.90
N MET A 286 -37.59 -8.19 6.68
CA MET A 286 -37.16 -9.59 6.62
C MET A 286 -37.42 -10.30 7.97
N TYR A 287 -37.05 -9.65 9.08
CA TYR A 287 -37.18 -10.20 10.43
C TYR A 287 -38.64 -10.50 10.79
N LEU A 288 -39.57 -9.58 10.51
CA LEU A 288 -41.00 -9.79 10.80
C LEU A 288 -41.55 -11.01 10.04
N GLN A 289 -41.26 -11.11 8.74
CA GLN A 289 -41.67 -12.25 7.92
C GLN A 289 -41.04 -13.57 8.41
N LEU A 290 -39.76 -13.52 8.77
CA LEU A 290 -39.04 -14.70 9.28
C LEU A 290 -39.58 -15.14 10.64
N LYS A 291 -39.90 -14.19 11.53
CA LYS A 291 -40.48 -14.45 12.85
C LYS A 291 -41.83 -15.15 12.73
N GLU A 292 -42.71 -14.66 11.87
CA GLU A 292 -44.02 -15.28 11.63
C GLU A 292 -43.89 -16.72 11.09
N ASP A 293 -42.93 -16.99 10.20
CA ASP A 293 -42.69 -18.34 9.69
C ASP A 293 -42.07 -19.27 10.74
N ILE A 294 -41.10 -18.78 11.51
CA ILE A 294 -40.46 -19.54 12.59
C ILE A 294 -41.45 -19.83 13.72
N GLU A 295 -42.25 -18.87 14.17
CA GLU A 295 -43.24 -19.09 15.24
C GLU A 295 -44.29 -20.14 14.84
N ARG A 296 -44.69 -20.19 13.57
CA ARG A 296 -45.59 -21.24 13.04
C ARG A 296 -44.92 -22.61 12.98
N ASN A 297 -43.60 -22.65 12.79
CA ASN A 297 -42.83 -23.86 12.51
C ASN A 297 -41.70 -24.11 13.53
N GLU A 298 -41.96 -23.79 14.80
CA GLU A 298 -40.91 -23.62 15.81
C GLU A 298 -40.14 -24.93 16.11
N GLU A 299 -40.81 -26.07 16.04
CA GLU A 299 -40.19 -27.40 16.21
C GLU A 299 -39.21 -27.72 15.08
N TRP A 300 -39.56 -27.35 13.84
CA TRP A 300 -38.71 -27.54 12.68
C TRP A 300 -37.51 -26.61 12.71
N TYR A 301 -37.74 -25.36 13.14
CA TYR A 301 -36.65 -24.40 13.36
C TYR A 301 -35.67 -24.93 14.41
N ARG A 302 -36.18 -25.44 15.55
CA ARG A 302 -35.36 -26.08 16.58
C ARG A 302 -34.50 -27.21 16.02
N ALA A 303 -35.07 -28.06 15.18
CA ALA A 303 -34.33 -29.16 14.56
C ALA A 303 -33.18 -28.65 13.67
N ILE A 304 -33.40 -27.61 12.87
CA ILE A 304 -32.34 -26.97 12.06
C ILE A 304 -31.25 -26.37 12.97
N CYS A 305 -31.64 -25.66 14.02
CA CYS A 305 -30.72 -25.02 14.96
C CYS A 305 -29.84 -26.02 15.72
N GLN A 306 -30.38 -27.20 16.00
CA GLN A 306 -29.67 -28.28 16.71
C GLN A 306 -28.91 -29.21 15.76
N TRP A 307 -29.19 -29.14 14.46
CA TRP A 307 -28.57 -30.01 13.48
C TRP A 307 -27.06 -29.79 13.38
N LYS A 308 -26.32 -30.90 13.51
CA LYS A 308 -24.87 -30.99 13.31
C LYS A 308 -24.60 -32.17 12.40
N TYR A 309 -23.66 -32.01 11.48
CA TYR A 309 -23.25 -33.08 10.57
C TYR A 309 -22.14 -33.94 11.19
N GLU A 310 -22.48 -35.16 11.59
CA GLU A 310 -21.55 -36.11 12.23
C GLU A 310 -20.70 -36.88 11.21
N GLY A 311 -21.12 -36.94 9.94
CA GLY A 311 -20.43 -37.70 8.89
C GLY A 311 -19.16 -37.04 8.33
N SER A 312 -18.69 -35.94 8.92
CA SER A 312 -17.48 -35.27 8.46
C SER A 312 -16.25 -36.06 8.93
N SER A 313 -15.75 -36.94 8.06
CA SER A 313 -14.43 -37.58 8.23
C SER A 313 -13.28 -36.55 8.14
N GLY A 314 -13.58 -35.29 7.81
CA GLY A 314 -12.64 -34.18 7.81
C GLY A 314 -12.50 -33.55 9.18
N SER A 315 -11.25 -33.27 9.57
CA SER A 315 -10.93 -32.44 10.72
C SER A 315 -11.75 -31.14 10.70
N SER A 316 -12.28 -30.72 11.86
CA SER A 316 -12.87 -29.39 12.06
C SER A 316 -11.85 -28.25 11.89
N ASP A 317 -10.57 -28.59 11.68
CA ASP A 317 -9.48 -27.66 11.42
C ASP A 317 -9.57 -27.08 10.00
N PRO A 318 -9.77 -25.75 9.87
CA PRO A 318 -9.81 -25.05 8.59
C PRO A 318 -8.60 -25.29 7.69
N GLN A 319 -7.45 -25.71 8.24
CA GLN A 319 -6.25 -26.03 7.46
C GLN A 319 -6.43 -27.22 6.50
N HIS A 320 -7.47 -28.05 6.69
CA HIS A 320 -7.74 -29.21 5.85
C HIS A 320 -8.77 -28.94 4.75
N TRP A 321 -9.47 -27.79 4.79
CA TRP A 321 -10.47 -27.41 3.79
C TRP A 321 -9.80 -26.83 2.55
N ARG A 322 -9.25 -27.71 1.72
CA ARG A 322 -8.44 -27.36 0.55
C ARG A 322 -8.76 -28.24 -0.65
N GLN A 323 -8.53 -27.70 -1.84
CA GLN A 323 -8.67 -28.41 -3.12
C GLN A 323 -7.58 -29.48 -3.30
N ASP A 324 -6.35 -29.20 -2.85
CA ASP A 324 -5.17 -30.07 -3.01
C ASP A 324 -5.04 -31.17 -1.95
N THR A 325 -5.93 -31.21 -0.94
CA THR A 325 -5.98 -32.32 0.02
C THR A 325 -6.83 -33.50 -0.47
N THR A 326 -7.56 -33.32 -1.57
CA THR A 326 -8.32 -34.39 -2.22
C THR A 326 -7.39 -35.18 -3.14
N GLU A 327 -7.43 -36.51 -3.08
CA GLU A 327 -6.54 -37.42 -3.82
C GLU A 327 -6.48 -37.10 -5.32
N THR A 328 -7.62 -36.85 -5.93
CA THR A 328 -7.80 -36.50 -7.35
C THR A 328 -8.09 -35.01 -7.58
N GLY A 329 -7.85 -34.18 -6.56
CA GLY A 329 -7.95 -32.72 -6.64
C GLY A 329 -6.84 -32.07 -7.46
N VAL A 330 -6.87 -30.74 -7.58
CA VAL A 330 -5.82 -29.99 -8.28
C VAL A 330 -4.58 -29.92 -7.40
N GLN A 331 -3.53 -30.66 -7.79
CA GLN A 331 -2.26 -30.77 -7.06
C GLN A 331 -1.24 -29.72 -7.52
N PRO A 332 -0.48 -29.08 -6.60
CA PRO A 332 0.57 -28.15 -7.00
C PRO A 332 1.77 -28.89 -7.61
N MET A 333 2.12 -28.56 -8.85
CA MET A 333 3.31 -29.03 -9.57
C MET A 333 4.64 -28.55 -8.94
N LEU A 334 4.65 -27.33 -8.38
CA LEU A 334 5.80 -26.74 -7.69
C LEU A 334 5.49 -26.53 -6.20
N ASN A 335 6.45 -26.90 -5.36
CA ASN A 335 6.39 -26.61 -3.93
C ASN A 335 7.05 -25.27 -3.60
N GLU A 336 6.74 -24.73 -2.42
CA GLU A 336 7.23 -23.44 -1.94
C GLU A 336 8.77 -23.34 -1.95
N LYS A 337 9.47 -24.44 -1.66
CA LYS A 337 10.94 -24.48 -1.65
C LYS A 337 11.52 -24.24 -3.05
N LYS A 338 10.99 -24.91 -4.09
CA LYS A 338 11.44 -24.74 -5.48
C LYS A 338 11.20 -23.31 -5.96
N LEU A 339 10.05 -22.72 -5.64
CA LEU A 339 9.72 -21.34 -6.03
C LEU A 339 10.64 -20.33 -5.35
N LEU A 340 10.98 -20.54 -4.08
CA LEU A 340 11.96 -19.73 -3.37
C LEU A 340 13.37 -19.86 -3.98
N GLU A 341 13.78 -21.06 -4.40
CA GLU A 341 15.04 -21.27 -5.13
C GLU A 341 15.05 -20.56 -6.49
N MET A 342 13.92 -20.51 -7.22
CA MET A 342 13.80 -19.76 -8.46
C MET A 342 13.97 -18.24 -8.22
N SER A 343 13.34 -17.72 -7.19
CA SER A 343 13.46 -16.31 -6.78
C SER A 343 14.93 -15.93 -6.53
N LEU A 344 15.65 -16.78 -5.79
CA LEU A 344 17.06 -16.55 -5.46
C LEU A 344 18.01 -16.60 -6.67
N ARG A 345 17.62 -17.30 -7.73
CA ARG A 345 18.38 -17.40 -8.97
C ARG A 345 18.06 -16.28 -9.97
N SER A 346 16.93 -15.58 -9.79
CA SER A 346 16.51 -14.49 -10.66
C SER A 346 17.32 -13.23 -10.40
N SER A 347 17.84 -12.60 -11.47
CA SER A 347 18.38 -11.24 -11.43
C SER A 347 17.27 -10.19 -11.32
N ASP A 348 16.08 -10.48 -11.85
CA ASP A 348 14.92 -9.61 -11.72
C ASP A 348 14.34 -9.73 -10.31
N LEU A 349 14.43 -8.62 -9.56
CA LEU A 349 13.92 -8.45 -8.20
C LEU A 349 12.41 -8.27 -8.13
N SER A 350 11.76 -7.92 -9.25
CA SER A 350 10.31 -7.75 -9.34
C SER A 350 9.57 -9.08 -9.54
N PHE A 351 10.26 -10.11 -10.01
CA PHE A 351 9.70 -11.43 -10.23
C PHE A 351 9.33 -12.13 -8.91
N VAL A 352 8.05 -12.29 -8.57
CA VAL A 352 7.65 -12.99 -7.33
C VAL A 352 7.08 -14.37 -7.68
N PRO A 353 7.92 -15.41 -7.88
CA PRO A 353 7.49 -16.70 -8.43
C PRO A 353 6.44 -17.39 -7.57
N LYS A 354 6.49 -17.22 -6.25
CA LYS A 354 5.48 -17.77 -5.33
C LYS A 354 4.09 -17.20 -5.60
N HIS A 355 3.98 -15.89 -5.84
CA HIS A 355 2.72 -15.21 -6.11
C HIS A 355 2.20 -15.53 -7.51
N VAL A 356 3.06 -15.41 -8.52
CA VAL A 356 2.74 -15.74 -9.92
C VAL A 356 2.27 -17.19 -10.04
N TYR A 357 2.97 -18.13 -9.41
CA TYR A 357 2.56 -19.53 -9.46
C TYR A 357 1.21 -19.77 -8.77
N ASP A 358 0.99 -19.21 -7.58
CA ASP A 358 -0.26 -19.41 -6.82
C ASP A 358 -1.47 -18.87 -7.59
N PHE A 359 -1.38 -17.62 -8.06
CA PHE A 359 -2.52 -16.88 -8.60
C PHE A 359 -2.64 -16.96 -10.12
N ASP A 360 -1.56 -17.11 -10.87
CA ASP A 360 -1.64 -17.10 -12.34
C ASP A 360 -1.58 -18.53 -12.90
N ILE A 361 -0.92 -19.48 -12.22
CA ILE A 361 -0.79 -20.87 -12.67
C ILE A 361 -1.77 -21.79 -11.95
N TYR A 362 -1.62 -21.97 -10.63
CA TYR A 362 -2.43 -22.92 -9.86
C TYR A 362 -3.91 -22.53 -9.86
N LEU A 363 -4.24 -21.26 -9.58
CA LEU A 363 -5.62 -20.79 -9.60
C LEU A 363 -6.26 -20.93 -10.99
N SER A 364 -5.51 -20.70 -12.07
CA SER A 364 -6.00 -20.91 -13.44
C SER A 364 -6.28 -22.38 -13.74
N GLN A 365 -5.45 -23.30 -13.25
CA GLN A 365 -5.71 -24.75 -13.31
C GLN A 365 -6.98 -25.12 -12.54
N LEU A 366 -7.16 -24.56 -11.34
CA LEU A 366 -8.37 -24.75 -10.53
C LEU A 366 -9.63 -24.24 -11.24
N LEU A 367 -9.56 -23.06 -11.86
CA LEU A 367 -10.68 -22.51 -12.63
C LEU A 367 -10.97 -23.32 -13.89
N THR A 368 -9.95 -23.78 -14.60
CA THR A 368 -10.11 -24.67 -15.76
C THR A 368 -10.86 -25.93 -15.36
N ARG A 369 -10.42 -26.60 -14.28
CA ARG A 369 -11.13 -27.75 -13.71
C ARG A 369 -12.56 -27.39 -13.30
N ALA A 370 -12.78 -26.20 -12.76
CA ALA A 370 -14.12 -25.75 -12.41
C ALA A 370 -15.03 -25.61 -13.63
N HIS A 371 -14.54 -25.04 -14.73
CA HIS A 371 -15.29 -24.94 -15.98
C HIS A 371 -15.65 -26.31 -16.56
N GLU A 372 -14.70 -27.25 -16.56
CA GLU A 372 -14.91 -28.64 -17.02
C GLU A 372 -15.99 -29.36 -16.21
N MET A 373 -15.99 -29.19 -14.88
CA MET A 373 -16.88 -29.94 -13.98
C MET A 373 -18.20 -29.23 -13.68
N ASN A 374 -18.32 -27.92 -13.94
CA ASN A 374 -19.47 -27.12 -13.53
C ASN A 374 -20.80 -27.67 -14.06
N GLU A 375 -20.91 -27.97 -15.35
CA GLU A 375 -22.19 -28.44 -15.91
C GLU A 375 -22.67 -29.74 -15.24
N HIS A 376 -21.75 -30.67 -14.98
CA HIS A 376 -22.07 -31.93 -14.30
C HIS A 376 -22.49 -31.71 -12.85
N VAL A 377 -21.76 -30.87 -12.10
CA VAL A 377 -22.11 -30.51 -10.72
C VAL A 377 -23.50 -29.87 -10.67
N GLN A 378 -23.77 -28.88 -11.52
CA GLN A 378 -25.05 -28.17 -11.54
C GLN A 378 -26.20 -29.13 -11.89
N ARG A 379 -26.02 -30.00 -12.88
CA ARG A 379 -27.03 -30.99 -13.29
C ARG A 379 -27.35 -32.00 -12.19
N ASP A 380 -26.33 -32.51 -11.51
CA ASP A 380 -26.53 -33.48 -10.42
C ASP A 380 -27.19 -32.82 -9.21
N MET A 381 -26.79 -31.60 -8.84
CA MET A 381 -27.44 -30.86 -7.76
C MET A 381 -28.88 -30.50 -8.11
N GLN A 382 -29.16 -30.09 -9.35
CA GLN A 382 -30.53 -29.87 -9.81
C GLN A 382 -31.36 -31.15 -9.71
N ARG A 383 -30.80 -32.31 -10.06
CA ARG A 383 -31.46 -33.62 -9.91
C ARG A 383 -31.77 -33.93 -8.44
N ILE A 384 -30.85 -33.62 -7.52
CA ILE A 384 -31.08 -33.76 -6.07
C ILE A 384 -32.25 -32.89 -5.62
N PHE A 385 -32.34 -31.63 -6.02
CA PHE A 385 -33.40 -30.75 -5.54
C PHE A 385 -34.74 -30.90 -6.30
N LYS A 386 -34.75 -31.47 -7.51
CA LYS A 386 -35.94 -31.61 -8.37
C LYS A 386 -37.16 -32.28 -7.70
N PRO A 387 -37.02 -33.33 -6.87
CA PRO A 387 -38.16 -33.98 -6.21
C PRO A 387 -38.84 -33.11 -5.13
N LEU A 388 -38.18 -32.03 -4.66
CA LEU A 388 -38.70 -31.16 -3.62
C LEU A 388 -39.62 -30.10 -4.24
N LYS A 389 -40.95 -30.29 -4.10
CA LYS A 389 -41.99 -29.49 -4.77
C LYS A 389 -41.85 -27.97 -4.63
N ASN A 390 -41.34 -27.51 -3.48
CA ASN A 390 -41.25 -26.09 -3.14
C ASN A 390 -39.83 -25.52 -3.26
N CYS A 391 -38.85 -26.29 -3.72
CA CYS A 391 -37.46 -25.85 -3.79
C CYS A 391 -37.19 -25.09 -5.10
N GLN A 392 -36.62 -23.89 -5.00
CA GLN A 392 -36.06 -23.19 -6.14
C GLN A 392 -34.54 -23.40 -6.19
N PHE A 393 -34.09 -24.20 -7.16
CA PHE A 393 -32.68 -24.37 -7.47
C PHE A 393 -32.19 -23.28 -8.43
N VAL A 394 -31.05 -22.69 -8.13
CA VAL A 394 -30.37 -21.69 -8.98
C VAL A 394 -28.90 -22.07 -9.10
N SER A 395 -28.44 -22.31 -10.33
CA SER A 395 -27.02 -22.46 -10.61
C SER A 395 -26.30 -21.13 -10.45
N GLY A 396 -25.17 -21.13 -9.75
CA GLY A 396 -24.32 -19.95 -9.63
C GLY A 396 -23.26 -19.91 -10.72
N PRO A 397 -22.87 -18.71 -11.20
CA PRO A 397 -21.73 -18.60 -12.09
C PRO A 397 -20.44 -18.97 -11.36
N ILE A 398 -19.49 -19.52 -12.10
CA ILE A 398 -18.13 -19.77 -11.63
C ILE A 398 -17.55 -18.46 -11.13
N LYS A 399 -16.90 -18.50 -9.97
CA LYS A 399 -16.26 -17.30 -9.41
C LYS A 399 -15.13 -16.85 -10.35
N THR A 400 -15.09 -15.57 -10.69
CA THR A 400 -14.05 -15.00 -11.55
C THR A 400 -12.67 -15.13 -10.93
N HIS A 401 -11.62 -15.04 -11.76
CA HIS A 401 -10.24 -15.14 -11.34
C HIS A 401 -9.90 -14.09 -10.27
N GLU A 402 -10.26 -12.84 -10.52
CA GLU A 402 -9.99 -11.68 -9.66
C GLU A 402 -10.65 -11.85 -8.30
N ARG A 403 -11.90 -12.34 -8.26
CA ARG A 403 -12.61 -12.60 -7.00
C ARG A 403 -11.97 -13.76 -6.22
N CYS A 404 -11.48 -14.79 -6.89
CA CYS A 404 -10.75 -15.89 -6.24
C CYS A 404 -9.42 -15.40 -5.67
N LYS A 405 -8.65 -14.63 -6.46
CA LYS A 405 -7.37 -14.02 -6.07
C LYS A 405 -7.53 -13.12 -4.85
N MET A 406 -8.48 -12.19 -4.89
CA MET A 406 -8.78 -11.27 -3.79
C MET A 406 -9.18 -12.04 -2.52
N LYS A 407 -10.06 -13.04 -2.63
CA LYS A 407 -10.46 -13.87 -1.49
C LYS A 407 -9.27 -14.63 -0.89
N ALA A 408 -8.41 -15.21 -1.72
CA ALA A 408 -7.21 -15.92 -1.29
C ALA A 408 -6.22 -15.02 -0.55
N GLN A 409 -6.03 -13.79 -1.01
CA GLN A 409 -5.13 -12.84 -0.38
C GLN A 409 -5.67 -12.30 0.95
N VAL A 410 -6.96 -11.97 1.00
CA VAL A 410 -7.58 -11.37 2.20
C VAL A 410 -7.88 -12.42 3.27
N GLU A 411 -8.66 -13.45 2.94
CA GLU A 411 -9.15 -14.43 3.93
C GLU A 411 -8.09 -15.47 4.29
N TYR A 412 -7.15 -15.74 3.38
CA TYR A 412 -6.16 -16.84 3.50
C TYR A 412 -4.71 -16.33 3.48
N SER A 413 -4.48 -15.07 3.85
CA SER A 413 -3.15 -14.44 3.94
C SER A 413 -2.12 -15.29 4.71
N ASN A 414 -2.56 -15.93 5.81
CA ASN A 414 -1.73 -16.77 6.68
C ASN A 414 -1.88 -18.27 6.43
N ALA A 415 -2.57 -18.66 5.36
CA ALA A 415 -2.81 -20.06 5.04
C ALA A 415 -1.59 -20.69 4.36
N LYS A 416 -1.49 -22.03 4.44
CA LYS A 416 -0.36 -22.76 3.85
C LYS A 416 -0.42 -22.70 2.32
N PHE A 417 0.72 -22.47 1.67
CA PHE A 417 0.82 -22.45 0.20
C PHE A 417 0.33 -23.77 -0.48
N PRO A 418 -0.27 -23.71 -1.69
CA PRO A 418 -0.81 -22.50 -2.33
C PRO A 418 -2.03 -21.96 -1.57
N LYS A 419 -2.16 -20.64 -1.47
CA LYS A 419 -3.24 -19.98 -0.74
C LYS A 419 -4.57 -20.21 -1.47
N SER A 420 -4.55 -20.15 -2.80
CA SER A 420 -5.72 -20.37 -3.65
C SER A 420 -6.35 -21.77 -3.52
N ALA A 421 -5.61 -22.78 -3.04
CA ALA A 421 -6.18 -24.09 -2.73
C ALA A 421 -7.28 -24.05 -1.64
N HIS A 422 -7.34 -23.01 -0.80
CA HIS A 422 -8.40 -22.88 0.21
C HIS A 422 -9.71 -22.30 -0.35
N ILE A 423 -9.74 -21.92 -1.64
CA ILE A 423 -10.96 -21.44 -2.29
C ILE A 423 -11.83 -22.64 -2.66
N ILE A 424 -12.79 -22.93 -1.79
CA ILE A 424 -13.70 -24.09 -1.86
C ILE A 424 -15.11 -23.75 -2.36
N ASP A 425 -15.28 -22.55 -2.90
CA ASP A 425 -16.55 -22.00 -3.41
C ASP A 425 -16.37 -21.42 -4.83
N VAL A 426 -15.52 -22.06 -5.64
CA VAL A 426 -15.29 -21.71 -7.05
C VAL A 426 -16.54 -22.03 -7.88
N ILE A 427 -17.01 -23.28 -7.79
CA ILE A 427 -18.35 -23.68 -8.22
C ILE A 427 -19.31 -23.47 -7.06
N ARG A 428 -20.49 -22.93 -7.35
CA ARG A 428 -21.53 -22.69 -6.36
C ARG A 428 -22.91 -22.92 -6.93
N CYS A 429 -23.82 -23.39 -6.09
CA CYS A 429 -25.24 -23.46 -6.40
C CYS A 429 -26.05 -23.07 -5.17
N GLN A 430 -27.30 -22.68 -5.40
CA GLN A 430 -28.18 -22.18 -4.38
C GLN A 430 -29.53 -22.92 -4.45
N ALA A 431 -30.06 -23.33 -3.30
CA ALA A 431 -31.41 -23.86 -3.16
C ALA A 431 -32.17 -23.02 -2.14
N SER A 432 -33.29 -22.42 -2.56
CA SER A 432 -34.14 -21.63 -1.67
C SER A 432 -35.48 -22.31 -1.39
N PHE A 433 -35.96 -22.10 -0.16
CA PHE A 433 -37.11 -22.79 0.40
C PHE A 433 -38.13 -21.78 0.95
N PRO A 434 -39.43 -21.89 0.62
CA PRO A 434 -40.44 -20.92 1.04
C PRO A 434 -40.63 -20.87 2.54
N THR A 435 -40.58 -22.02 3.22
CA THR A 435 -40.81 -22.13 4.67
C THR A 435 -39.64 -22.81 5.39
N ILE A 436 -39.58 -22.63 6.71
CA ILE A 436 -38.68 -23.38 7.61
C ILE A 436 -38.82 -24.89 7.45
N GLY A 437 -40.05 -25.38 7.23
CA GLY A 437 -40.30 -26.82 7.00
C GLY A 437 -39.66 -27.33 5.73
N ASP A 438 -39.88 -26.61 4.63
CA ASP A 438 -39.27 -26.94 3.35
C ASP A 438 -37.72 -26.92 3.44
N LEU A 439 -37.15 -25.95 4.16
CA LEU A 439 -35.69 -25.87 4.37
C LEU A 439 -35.17 -27.07 5.17
N LYS A 440 -35.86 -27.44 6.25
CA LYS A 440 -35.51 -28.61 7.07
C LYS A 440 -35.48 -29.85 6.19
N ASP A 441 -36.58 -30.14 5.51
CA ASP A 441 -36.71 -31.36 4.72
C ASP A 441 -35.71 -31.37 3.55
N GLY A 442 -35.51 -30.21 2.91
CA GLY A 442 -34.49 -30.05 1.87
C GLY A 442 -33.06 -30.24 2.34
N LEU A 443 -32.72 -29.77 3.56
CA LEU A 443 -31.41 -29.99 4.18
C LEU A 443 -31.15 -31.48 4.41
N PHE A 444 -32.06 -32.16 5.11
CA PHE A 444 -31.90 -33.58 5.43
C PHE A 444 -31.87 -34.44 4.16
N TYR A 445 -32.76 -34.14 3.21
CA TYR A 445 -32.79 -34.83 1.91
C TYR A 445 -31.50 -34.62 1.11
N CYS A 446 -31.00 -33.38 1.01
CA CYS A 446 -29.76 -33.07 0.30
C CYS A 446 -28.56 -33.82 0.89
N VAL A 447 -28.41 -33.81 2.21
CA VAL A 447 -27.32 -34.50 2.92
C VAL A 447 -27.40 -36.02 2.72
N ASP A 448 -28.60 -36.60 2.79
CA ASP A 448 -28.84 -38.03 2.54
C ASP A 448 -28.46 -38.42 1.09
N GLN A 449 -28.90 -37.65 0.10
CA GLN A 449 -28.58 -37.90 -1.31
C GLN A 449 -27.08 -37.76 -1.61
N ILE A 450 -26.42 -36.74 -1.06
CA ILE A 450 -24.97 -36.58 -1.18
C ILE A 450 -24.25 -37.80 -0.61
N THR A 451 -24.67 -38.26 0.59
CA THR A 451 -24.06 -39.41 1.27
C THR A 451 -24.25 -40.71 0.50
N LYS A 452 -25.41 -40.92 -0.14
CA LYS A 452 -25.72 -42.12 -0.95
C LYS A 452 -25.08 -42.14 -2.33
N SER A 453 -24.65 -40.99 -2.84
CA SER A 453 -24.15 -40.87 -4.22
C SER A 453 -22.87 -41.68 -4.49
N GLY A 454 -22.00 -41.87 -3.50
CA GLY A 454 -20.68 -42.50 -3.64
C GLY A 454 -19.62 -41.63 -4.34
N TYR A 455 -20.02 -40.66 -5.17
CA TYR A 455 -19.11 -39.75 -5.89
C TYR A 455 -19.12 -38.31 -5.34
N MET A 456 -20.01 -37.99 -4.40
CA MET A 456 -19.99 -36.76 -3.62
C MET A 456 -19.64 -37.03 -2.15
N LYS A 457 -18.90 -36.11 -1.52
CA LYS A 457 -18.56 -36.19 -0.09
C LYS A 457 -18.60 -34.81 0.56
N ILE A 458 -19.31 -34.67 1.66
CA ILE A 458 -19.34 -33.41 2.43
C ILE A 458 -17.98 -33.18 3.10
N MET A 459 -17.32 -32.10 2.72
CA MET A 459 -16.04 -31.65 3.31
C MET A 459 -16.27 -30.75 4.53
N ARG A 460 -17.21 -29.81 4.43
CA ARG A 460 -17.47 -28.79 5.46
C ARG A 460 -18.94 -28.44 5.52
N VAL A 461 -19.43 -28.20 6.73
CA VAL A 461 -20.77 -27.66 6.99
C VAL A 461 -20.62 -26.38 7.80
N LYS A 462 -21.35 -25.33 7.40
CA LYS A 462 -21.56 -24.13 8.21
C LYS A 462 -23.05 -23.93 8.36
N ASN A 463 -23.56 -24.06 9.58
CA ASN A 463 -24.97 -23.84 9.89
C ASN A 463 -25.12 -22.46 10.55
N GLY A 464 -25.57 -21.45 9.78
CA GLY A 464 -25.81 -20.10 10.28
C GLY A 464 -26.98 -19.98 11.26
N PHE A 465 -27.84 -20.99 11.33
CA PHE A 465 -28.95 -21.07 12.30
C PHE A 465 -28.55 -21.76 13.61
N GLN A 466 -27.34 -22.31 13.68
CA GLN A 466 -26.92 -23.06 14.86
C GLN A 466 -26.91 -22.16 16.10
N LEU A 467 -27.60 -22.59 17.16
CA LEU A 467 -27.59 -21.87 18.43
C LEU A 467 -26.16 -21.82 18.96
N ILE A 468 -25.64 -20.62 19.11
CA ILE A 468 -24.48 -20.39 19.97
C ILE A 468 -25.04 -20.54 21.39
N ASN A 469 -24.65 -21.59 22.11
CA ASN A 469 -25.01 -21.76 23.51
C ASN A 469 -24.49 -20.52 24.28
N GLN A 470 -25.33 -19.51 24.48
CA GLN A 470 -25.01 -18.28 25.22
C GLN A 470 -24.94 -18.52 26.74
N VAL A 471 -24.80 -19.77 27.18
CA VAL A 471 -25.05 -20.20 28.57
C VAL A 471 -23.84 -20.02 29.49
N ASP A 472 -22.66 -19.69 28.98
CA ASP A 472 -21.43 -19.73 29.80
C ASP A 472 -20.91 -18.37 30.31
N ASP A 473 -21.47 -17.22 29.89
CA ASP A 473 -20.93 -15.89 30.28
C ASP A 473 -21.79 -15.12 31.30
N GLU A 474 -23.07 -15.49 31.54
CA GLU A 474 -23.92 -14.77 32.52
C GLU A 474 -23.81 -15.30 33.97
N ASN A 475 -23.30 -16.52 34.19
CA ASN A 475 -23.24 -17.13 35.53
C ASN A 475 -21.90 -16.91 36.28
N ASN A 476 -20.97 -16.13 35.75
CA ASN A 476 -19.62 -16.01 36.32
C ASN A 476 -19.27 -14.61 36.88
N ASN A 477 -20.28 -13.74 37.11
CA ASN A 477 -20.10 -12.41 37.71
C ASN A 477 -20.85 -12.23 39.06
N ASN A 478 -21.24 -13.32 39.74
CA ASN A 478 -21.87 -13.25 41.07
C ASN A 478 -20.90 -13.41 42.25
N ASP A 479 -19.59 -13.37 42.03
CA ASP A 479 -18.62 -13.31 43.13
C ASP A 479 -18.28 -11.86 43.46
N ASN A 480 -18.91 -11.39 44.54
CA ASN A 480 -18.45 -10.41 45.53
C ASN A 480 -17.78 -9.11 45.04
N ASP A 481 -18.53 -8.01 45.13
CA ASP A 481 -18.00 -6.76 45.69
C ASP A 481 -19.15 -5.98 46.36
N ASN A 482 -19.23 -6.13 47.68
CA ASN A 482 -19.74 -5.08 48.57
C ASN A 482 -18.68 -3.98 48.55
N ASP A 483 -18.98 -2.80 48.02
CA ASP A 483 -18.73 -1.55 48.74
C ASP A 483 -19.34 -0.34 48.03
N ASN A 484 -19.80 0.58 48.89
CA ASN A 484 -20.42 1.86 48.60
C ASN A 484 -19.66 2.70 47.55
N ASP A 485 -20.38 3.33 46.62
CA ASP A 485 -20.46 4.80 46.64
C ASP A 485 -21.49 5.39 45.66
N ASN A 486 -22.12 6.46 46.10
CA ASN A 486 -23.01 7.33 45.34
C ASN A 486 -22.26 7.99 44.17
N ASN A 487 -22.83 8.01 42.96
CA ASN A 487 -22.99 9.21 42.12
C ASN A 487 -23.58 8.91 40.72
N ASP A 488 -24.57 9.72 40.36
CA ASP A 488 -25.07 10.11 39.02
C ASP A 488 -24.84 9.16 37.83
N VAL A 489 -25.83 8.29 37.62
CA VAL A 489 -26.00 7.53 36.37
C VAL A 489 -26.82 8.38 35.39
N LYS A 490 -26.16 8.94 34.38
CA LYS A 490 -26.83 9.44 33.17
C LYS A 490 -27.30 8.26 32.32
N ASP A 491 -28.59 8.29 32.08
CA ASP A 491 -29.43 7.30 31.42
C ASP A 491 -29.13 7.22 29.90
N ASP A 492 -28.18 6.36 29.50
CA ASP A 492 -27.95 5.95 28.10
C ASP A 492 -28.65 4.60 27.81
N SER A 493 -29.94 4.50 28.15
CA SER A 493 -30.75 3.27 28.09
C SER A 493 -31.32 2.89 26.70
N ASN A 494 -30.90 3.53 25.61
CA ASN A 494 -31.53 3.32 24.28
C ASN A 494 -31.00 2.13 23.44
N GLY A 495 -29.99 1.38 23.89
CA GLY A 495 -29.37 0.33 23.07
C GLY A 495 -29.70 -1.13 23.42
N HIS A 496 -30.06 -1.42 24.68
CA HIS A 496 -30.08 -2.81 25.19
C HIS A 496 -31.45 -3.49 25.19
N SER A 497 -32.55 -2.75 24.95
CA SER A 497 -33.92 -3.31 25.02
C SER A 497 -34.33 -4.14 23.79
N LEU A 498 -33.69 -3.96 22.64
CA LEU A 498 -34.07 -4.65 21.39
C LEU A 498 -33.67 -6.14 21.32
N LEU A 499 -32.77 -6.60 22.20
CA LEU A 499 -32.32 -8.00 22.21
C LEU A 499 -33.31 -8.94 22.94
N GLN A 500 -34.15 -8.41 23.83
CA GLN A 500 -35.08 -9.22 24.61
C GLN A 500 -36.27 -9.75 23.77
N PHE A 501 -36.58 -9.12 22.63
CA PHE A 501 -37.74 -9.45 21.79
C PHE A 501 -37.47 -10.44 20.64
N ASN A 502 -36.23 -10.92 20.51
CA ASN A 502 -35.79 -11.74 19.37
C ASN A 502 -35.77 -13.24 19.65
N ARG A 503 -36.71 -13.71 20.47
CA ARG A 503 -36.85 -15.12 20.80
C ARG A 503 -38.25 -15.65 20.47
N THR A 504 -38.31 -16.92 20.10
CA THR A 504 -39.57 -17.61 19.84
C THR A 504 -40.32 -17.89 21.15
N LYS A 505 -41.65 -17.99 21.09
CA LYS A 505 -42.50 -18.03 22.30
C LYS A 505 -42.42 -19.37 23.05
N ARG A 506 -42.33 -20.51 22.36
CA ARG A 506 -42.47 -21.84 23.01
C ARG A 506 -41.15 -22.41 23.52
N PHE A 507 -40.09 -22.28 22.75
CA PHE A 507 -38.76 -22.87 22.99
C PHE A 507 -37.68 -21.82 23.23
N ASN A 508 -38.02 -20.53 23.24
CA ASN A 508 -37.10 -19.43 23.53
C ASN A 508 -35.86 -19.42 22.60
N LEU A 509 -36.05 -19.77 21.33
CA LEU A 509 -34.98 -19.86 20.31
C LEU A 509 -34.68 -18.48 19.74
N CYS A 510 -33.42 -18.14 19.54
CA CYS A 510 -33.03 -16.89 18.92
C CYS A 510 -33.44 -16.86 17.44
N ILE A 511 -34.12 -15.79 17.02
CA ILE A 511 -34.49 -15.52 15.63
C ILE A 511 -33.37 -14.69 14.99
N PRO A 512 -32.89 -15.04 13.78
CA PRO A 512 -31.80 -14.29 13.15
C PRO A 512 -32.21 -12.85 12.82
N THR A 513 -31.41 -11.90 13.27
CA THR A 513 -31.55 -10.47 12.97
C THR A 513 -30.68 -10.03 11.80
N SER A 514 -29.98 -10.96 11.17
CA SER A 514 -29.08 -10.72 10.04
C SER A 514 -29.15 -11.86 9.05
N TYR A 515 -28.51 -11.67 7.90
CA TYR A 515 -28.40 -12.69 6.87
C TYR A 515 -27.82 -14.00 7.42
N THR A 516 -28.55 -15.09 7.22
CA THR A 516 -28.17 -16.44 7.69
C THR A 516 -28.45 -17.48 6.61
N ASP A 517 -27.57 -18.47 6.50
CA ASP A 517 -27.70 -19.57 5.56
C ASP A 517 -27.07 -20.86 6.11
N ILE A 518 -27.34 -21.98 5.43
CA ILE A 518 -26.59 -23.22 5.63
C ILE A 518 -25.72 -23.46 4.41
N LYS A 519 -24.42 -23.66 4.62
CA LYS A 519 -23.45 -23.91 3.55
C LYS A 519 -22.84 -25.29 3.70
N LEU A 520 -22.87 -26.05 2.61
CA LEU A 520 -22.18 -27.32 2.48
C LEU A 520 -21.07 -27.14 1.44
N ASN A 521 -19.81 -27.40 1.81
CA ASN A 521 -18.76 -27.57 0.82
C ASN A 521 -18.60 -29.06 0.55
N VAL A 522 -18.74 -29.46 -0.71
CA VAL A 522 -18.87 -30.86 -1.13
C VAL A 522 -17.76 -31.16 -2.14
N ILE A 523 -17.03 -32.25 -1.93
CA ILE A 523 -16.11 -32.83 -2.90
C ILE A 523 -16.96 -33.56 -3.93
N TYR A 524 -16.83 -33.18 -5.19
CA TYR A 524 -17.42 -33.87 -6.33
C TYR A 524 -16.31 -34.60 -7.08
N THR A 525 -16.48 -35.90 -7.34
CA THR A 525 -15.48 -36.72 -8.05
C THR A 525 -16.09 -37.34 -9.30
N LYS A 526 -15.45 -37.14 -10.45
CA LYS A 526 -15.85 -37.74 -11.72
C LYS A 526 -14.62 -37.96 -12.59
N ASN A 527 -14.53 -39.09 -13.29
CA ASN A 527 -13.42 -39.42 -14.19
C ASN A 527 -12.03 -39.25 -13.54
N ASN A 528 -11.86 -39.72 -12.30
CA ASN A 528 -10.61 -39.60 -11.53
C ASN A 528 -10.13 -38.13 -11.34
N GLN A 529 -11.08 -37.20 -11.33
CA GLN A 529 -10.85 -35.78 -11.06
C GLN A 529 -11.83 -35.32 -9.99
N SER A 530 -11.37 -34.47 -9.07
CA SER A 530 -12.22 -33.89 -8.04
C SER A 530 -12.14 -32.37 -7.99
N ILE A 531 -13.24 -31.78 -7.53
CA ILE A 531 -13.33 -30.36 -7.17
C ILE A 531 -14.26 -30.17 -5.97
N VAL A 532 -13.97 -29.17 -5.14
CA VAL A 532 -14.87 -28.74 -4.07
C VAL A 532 -15.79 -27.63 -4.58
N PHE A 533 -17.10 -27.79 -4.35
CA PHE A 533 -18.12 -26.79 -4.65
C PHE A 533 -18.95 -26.42 -3.41
N GLU A 534 -19.59 -25.25 -3.42
CA GLU A 534 -20.46 -24.76 -2.33
C GLU A 534 -21.94 -24.91 -2.70
N VAL A 535 -22.70 -25.60 -1.84
CA VAL A 535 -24.16 -25.62 -1.84
C VAL A 535 -24.65 -24.68 -0.76
N GLN A 536 -25.41 -23.66 -1.15
CA GLN A 536 -26.03 -22.74 -0.22
C GLN A 536 -27.53 -23.04 -0.09
N LEU A 537 -28.00 -23.32 1.12
CA LEU A 537 -29.40 -23.51 1.46
C LEU A 537 -29.91 -22.30 2.23
N LEU A 538 -31.05 -21.75 1.83
CA LEU A 538 -31.59 -20.52 2.43
C LEU A 538 -33.11 -20.47 2.35
N LEU A 539 -33.71 -19.65 3.20
CA LEU A 539 -35.13 -19.32 3.09
C LEU A 539 -35.36 -18.32 1.96
N LYS A 540 -36.52 -18.39 1.31
CA LYS A 540 -36.93 -17.47 0.26
C LYS A 540 -36.95 -16.03 0.76
N THR A 541 -37.48 -15.79 1.97
CA THR A 541 -37.44 -14.47 2.63
C THR A 541 -36.03 -13.90 2.74
N ILE A 542 -35.04 -14.73 3.11
CA ILE A 542 -33.63 -14.32 3.20
C ILE A 542 -33.03 -14.11 1.80
N GLN A 543 -33.44 -14.92 0.81
CA GLN A 543 -33.02 -14.76 -0.58
C GLN A 543 -33.48 -13.42 -1.14
N ASP A 544 -34.75 -13.08 -0.93
CA ASP A 544 -35.37 -11.87 -1.44
C ASP A 544 -34.76 -10.64 -0.76
N PHE A 545 -34.54 -10.70 0.57
CA PHE A 545 -33.74 -9.71 1.28
C PHE A 545 -32.35 -9.56 0.64
N LYS A 546 -31.58 -10.65 0.48
CA LYS A 546 -30.24 -10.62 -0.12
C LYS A 546 -30.24 -9.98 -1.51
N LYS A 547 -31.21 -10.32 -2.37
CA LYS A 547 -31.31 -9.76 -3.73
C LYS A 547 -31.51 -8.25 -3.69
N ARG A 548 -32.40 -7.77 -2.82
CA ARG A 548 -32.70 -6.34 -2.68
C ARG A 548 -31.58 -5.55 -2.01
N SER A 549 -30.91 -6.15 -1.02
CA SER A 549 -29.86 -5.47 -0.23
C SER A 549 -28.47 -5.57 -0.84
N ASN A 550 -28.23 -6.44 -1.83
CA ASN A 550 -26.91 -6.69 -2.39
C ASN A 550 -26.24 -5.41 -2.93
N GLN A 551 -27.00 -4.54 -3.59
CA GLN A 551 -26.48 -3.28 -4.16
C GLN A 551 -25.97 -2.34 -3.06
N ILE A 552 -26.75 -2.16 -1.99
CA ILE A 552 -26.35 -1.36 -0.81
C ILE A 552 -25.14 -1.99 -0.12
N TYR A 553 -25.14 -3.33 0.02
CA TYR A 553 -24.02 -4.04 0.63
C TYR A 553 -22.71 -3.86 -0.16
N GLU A 554 -22.76 -3.85 -1.49
CA GLU A 554 -21.58 -3.58 -2.32
C GLU A 554 -21.03 -2.17 -2.11
N ILE A 555 -21.89 -1.17 -1.90
CA ILE A 555 -21.46 0.17 -1.45
C ILE A 555 -20.81 0.07 -0.08
N ALA A 556 -21.49 -0.49 0.92
CA ALA A 556 -20.93 -0.58 2.27
C ALA A 556 -19.54 -1.22 2.32
N ARG A 557 -19.29 -2.26 1.52
CA ARG A 557 -18.00 -2.98 1.49
C ARG A 557 -16.83 -2.15 0.93
N ASN A 558 -17.09 -1.05 0.22
CA ASN A 558 -16.04 -0.20 -0.35
C ASN A 558 -15.42 0.77 0.68
N GLU A 559 -15.94 0.87 1.90
CA GLU A 559 -15.37 1.75 2.94
C GLU A 559 -13.89 1.44 3.20
N GLU A 560 -13.55 0.16 3.38
CA GLU A 560 -12.18 -0.25 3.66
C GLU A 560 -11.25 0.10 2.48
N PHE A 561 -11.76 0.02 1.25
CA PHE A 561 -11.03 0.43 0.05
C PHE A 561 -10.75 1.94 0.06
N MET A 562 -11.77 2.76 0.32
CA MET A 562 -11.65 4.22 0.39
C MET A 562 -10.70 4.68 1.49
N LEU A 563 -10.85 4.14 2.71
CA LEU A 563 -9.94 4.41 3.82
C LEU A 563 -8.51 3.98 3.50
N GLY A 564 -8.35 2.82 2.84
CA GLY A 564 -7.06 2.34 2.36
C GLY A 564 -6.42 3.29 1.35
N CYS A 565 -7.19 3.81 0.39
CA CYS A 565 -6.72 4.80 -0.59
C CYS A 565 -6.30 6.12 0.08
N LEU A 566 -7.08 6.65 1.01
CA LEU A 566 -6.70 7.86 1.76
C LEU A 566 -5.43 7.65 2.59
N GLN A 567 -5.29 6.47 3.20
CA GLN A 567 -4.05 6.12 3.88
C GLN A 567 -2.87 6.06 2.89
N GLN A 568 -3.05 5.47 1.70
CA GLN A 568 -1.99 5.43 0.69
C GLN A 568 -1.65 6.83 0.16
N ILE A 569 -2.62 7.74 0.00
CA ILE A 569 -2.34 9.16 -0.34
C ILE A 569 -1.43 9.79 0.71
N SER A 570 -1.69 9.54 2.00
CA SER A 570 -0.84 10.06 3.08
C SER A 570 0.58 9.46 3.09
N ILE A 571 0.70 8.18 2.75
CA ILE A 571 1.98 7.47 2.70
C ILE A 571 2.79 7.95 1.50
N HIS A 572 2.13 8.15 0.36
CA HIS A 572 2.69 8.59 -0.91
C HIS A 572 2.54 10.09 -1.10
N SER A 573 2.77 10.88 -0.04
CA SER A 573 2.84 12.33 -0.16
C SER A 573 3.90 12.74 -1.19
N PHE A 574 3.78 13.96 -1.74
CA PHE A 574 4.78 14.50 -2.65
C PHE A 574 6.20 14.41 -2.06
N ASP A 575 6.38 14.82 -0.80
CA ASP A 575 7.67 14.72 -0.09
C ASP A 575 8.20 13.28 -0.03
N PHE A 576 7.33 12.29 0.23
CA PHE A 576 7.75 10.89 0.23
C PHE A 576 8.17 10.42 -1.17
N GLN A 577 7.41 10.79 -2.20
CA GLN A 577 7.75 10.47 -3.59
C GLN A 577 9.05 11.16 -4.04
N LEU A 578 9.27 12.41 -3.62
CA LEU A 578 10.49 13.16 -3.91
C LEU A 578 11.71 12.47 -3.29
N LYS A 579 11.62 12.03 -2.03
CA LYS A 579 12.70 11.25 -1.40
C LYS A 579 12.94 9.92 -2.09
N LEU A 580 11.86 9.27 -2.55
CA LEU A 580 11.92 8.00 -3.25
C LEU A 580 12.59 8.13 -4.62
N ALA A 581 12.28 9.19 -5.35
CA ALA A 581 12.91 9.55 -6.60
C ALA A 581 14.38 9.96 -6.40
N GLY A 582 14.67 10.62 -5.28
CA GLY A 582 15.98 11.19 -5.02
C GLY A 582 16.36 12.15 -6.15
N PHE A 583 17.47 11.85 -6.81
CA PHE A 583 17.94 12.59 -7.98
C PHE A 583 18.02 11.73 -9.24
N ASP A 584 17.31 10.60 -9.28
CA ASP A 584 17.15 9.80 -10.49
C ASP A 584 16.41 10.62 -11.57
N GLN A 585 16.99 10.70 -12.76
CA GLN A 585 16.49 11.57 -13.83
C GLN A 585 15.05 11.25 -14.21
N HIS A 586 14.72 9.96 -14.37
CA HIS A 586 13.42 9.52 -14.85
C HIS A 586 12.34 9.73 -13.77
N ALA A 587 12.61 9.30 -12.54
CA ALA A 587 11.67 9.48 -11.43
C ALA A 587 11.43 10.95 -11.10
N LEU A 588 12.48 11.78 -11.09
CA LEU A 588 12.37 13.20 -10.78
C LEU A 588 11.64 13.97 -11.89
N SER A 589 11.94 13.71 -13.17
CA SER A 589 11.24 14.35 -14.29
C SER A 589 9.74 14.05 -14.30
N HIS A 590 9.35 12.83 -13.89
CA HIS A 590 7.94 12.49 -13.70
C HIS A 590 7.28 13.36 -12.62
N LEU A 591 7.95 13.60 -11.49
CA LEU A 591 7.43 14.51 -10.46
C LEU A 591 7.36 15.96 -10.95
N MET A 592 8.35 16.42 -11.69
CA MET A 592 8.37 17.77 -12.29
C MET A 592 7.21 17.96 -13.26
N LEU A 593 6.88 16.94 -14.07
CA LEU A 593 5.77 17.01 -15.02
C LEU A 593 4.40 17.03 -14.32
N TYR A 594 4.16 16.14 -13.36
CA TYR A 594 2.82 15.97 -12.76
C TYR A 594 2.58 16.82 -11.51
N HIS A 595 3.63 17.31 -10.83
CA HIS A 595 3.54 18.06 -9.57
C HIS A 595 4.42 19.32 -9.53
N PRO A 596 4.45 20.16 -10.59
CA PRO A 596 5.39 21.29 -10.64
C PRO A 596 5.23 22.27 -9.47
N LEU A 597 4.00 22.54 -9.04
CA LEU A 597 3.69 23.50 -7.98
C LEU A 597 4.03 22.99 -6.56
N GLU A 598 4.17 21.68 -6.37
CA GLU A 598 4.42 21.08 -5.04
C GLU A 598 5.88 21.23 -4.60
N PHE A 599 6.82 21.44 -5.53
CA PHE A 599 8.24 21.69 -5.22
C PHE A 599 8.41 22.94 -4.34
N ALA A 600 7.69 24.02 -4.64
CA ALA A 600 7.73 25.26 -3.86
C ALA A 600 7.20 25.12 -2.43
N HIS A 601 6.41 24.08 -2.15
CA HIS A 601 5.75 23.84 -0.86
C HIS A 601 6.29 22.62 -0.10
N SER A 602 7.22 21.89 -0.70
CA SER A 602 7.77 20.65 -0.17
C SER A 602 8.52 20.88 1.14
N LYS A 603 8.14 20.15 2.19
CA LYS A 603 8.87 20.22 3.47
C LYS A 603 10.27 19.64 3.34
N THR A 604 10.43 18.64 2.48
CA THR A 604 11.73 18.04 2.19
C THR A 604 12.69 19.04 1.54
N ILE A 605 12.18 19.93 0.69
CA ILE A 605 12.98 21.00 0.09
C ILE A 605 13.20 22.13 1.11
N LEU A 606 12.14 22.62 1.74
CA LEU A 606 12.17 23.86 2.52
C LEU A 606 12.84 23.74 3.89
N VAL A 607 12.66 22.61 4.60
CA VAL A 607 12.97 22.52 6.04
C VAL A 607 13.85 21.34 6.39
N GLU A 608 13.67 20.20 5.72
CA GLU A 608 14.34 18.96 6.09
C GLU A 608 15.85 19.03 5.84
N LYS A 609 16.63 18.47 6.77
CA LYS A 609 18.08 18.34 6.66
C LYS A 609 18.48 16.86 6.67
N GLY A 610 19.52 16.52 5.94
CA GLY A 610 20.15 15.20 5.96
C GLY A 610 20.80 14.87 7.30
N SER A 611 21.35 13.66 7.41
CA SER A 611 22.07 13.20 8.62
C SER A 611 23.26 14.11 8.98
N THR A 612 23.97 14.61 7.96
CA THR A 612 25.08 15.58 8.07
C THR A 612 24.61 17.01 8.36
N GLY A 613 23.30 17.27 8.35
CA GLY A 613 22.73 18.61 8.46
C GLY A 613 22.66 19.37 7.13
N GLY A 614 23.11 18.78 6.02
CA GLY A 614 22.98 19.39 4.69
C GLY A 614 21.51 19.56 4.29
N ASN A 615 21.20 20.65 3.61
CA ASN A 615 19.87 20.92 3.06
C ASN A 615 19.63 20.16 1.75
N TYR A 616 18.48 20.38 1.11
CA TYR A 616 18.11 19.68 -0.12
C TYR A 616 19.13 19.92 -1.25
N ILE A 617 19.66 21.15 -1.37
CA ILE A 617 20.69 21.46 -2.37
C ILE A 617 22.03 20.82 -2.02
N SER A 618 22.43 20.75 -0.74
CA SER A 618 23.62 19.99 -0.32
C SER A 618 23.49 18.51 -0.68
N LEU A 619 22.31 17.91 -0.46
CA LEU A 619 22.03 16.52 -0.81
C LEU A 619 22.11 16.29 -2.33
N MET A 620 21.61 17.24 -3.13
CA MET A 620 21.75 17.23 -4.58
C MET A 620 23.23 17.32 -4.98
N ALA A 621 23.97 18.27 -4.42
CA ALA A 621 25.39 18.49 -4.70
C ALA A 621 26.30 17.29 -4.36
N THR A 622 25.89 16.45 -3.42
CA THR A 622 26.65 15.24 -3.02
C THR A 622 26.31 14.03 -3.90
N ASN A 623 25.21 14.07 -4.65
CA ASN A 623 24.74 12.95 -5.45
C ASN A 623 25.36 12.99 -6.86
N ASP A 624 26.10 11.94 -7.22
CA ASP A 624 26.83 11.79 -8.47
C ASP A 624 25.94 11.41 -9.68
N HIS A 625 24.67 11.08 -9.45
CA HIS A 625 23.70 10.76 -10.50
C HIS A 625 22.90 11.96 -11.00
N VAL A 626 23.08 13.15 -10.40
CA VAL A 626 22.38 14.38 -10.78
C VAL A 626 22.67 14.72 -12.24
N GLN A 627 21.61 14.95 -13.00
CA GLN A 627 21.70 15.39 -14.40
C GLN A 627 21.58 16.90 -14.52
N PHE A 628 22.42 17.49 -15.37
CA PHE A 628 22.50 18.94 -15.58
C PHE A 628 21.14 19.59 -15.87
N HIS A 629 20.33 19.00 -16.77
CA HIS A 629 19.05 19.57 -17.18
C HIS A 629 18.06 19.65 -16.02
N ASN A 630 17.90 18.57 -15.26
CA ASN A 630 17.00 18.54 -14.10
C ASN A 630 17.48 19.51 -13.00
N ALA A 631 18.79 19.54 -12.72
CA ALA A 631 19.35 20.47 -11.75
C ALA A 631 19.16 21.92 -12.16
N LYS A 632 19.33 22.24 -13.45
CA LYS A 632 19.13 23.59 -13.98
C LYS A 632 17.68 24.04 -13.80
N GLU A 633 16.73 23.21 -14.20
CA GLU A 633 15.30 23.53 -14.05
C GLU A 633 14.92 23.75 -12.59
N LEU A 634 15.44 22.93 -11.68
CA LEU A 634 15.15 23.06 -10.24
C LEU A 634 15.82 24.28 -9.58
N LEU A 635 17.04 24.61 -9.97
CA LEU A 635 17.86 25.62 -9.27
C LEU A 635 17.83 27.01 -9.92
N GLN A 636 17.64 27.10 -11.23
CA GLN A 636 17.85 28.37 -11.96
C GLN A 636 16.60 28.92 -12.64
N ASP A 637 15.66 28.06 -13.06
CA ASP A 637 14.55 28.51 -13.91
C ASP A 637 13.40 29.17 -13.11
N ASN A 638 13.44 29.13 -11.77
CA ASN A 638 12.41 29.68 -10.87
C ASN A 638 10.99 29.13 -11.15
N THR A 639 10.91 27.97 -11.80
CA THR A 639 9.67 27.29 -12.18
C THR A 639 9.21 26.32 -11.09
N PHE A 640 10.16 25.66 -10.42
CA PHE A 640 9.89 24.61 -9.42
C PHE A 640 10.20 25.07 -8.00
N ILE A 641 11.46 25.46 -7.75
CA ILE A 641 11.91 25.95 -6.45
C ILE A 641 12.07 27.47 -6.55
N PRO A 642 11.46 28.25 -5.64
CA PRO A 642 11.64 29.69 -5.61
C PRO A 642 13.12 30.08 -5.50
N MET A 643 13.54 31.07 -6.29
CA MET A 643 14.95 31.48 -6.37
C MET A 643 15.50 31.94 -5.01
N ASP A 644 14.71 32.62 -4.20
CA ASP A 644 15.09 33.04 -2.84
C ASP A 644 15.38 31.84 -1.93
N VAL A 645 14.59 30.77 -2.02
CA VAL A 645 14.83 29.51 -1.31
C VAL A 645 16.14 28.87 -1.81
N VAL A 646 16.37 28.85 -3.12
CA VAL A 646 17.61 28.30 -3.70
C VAL A 646 18.83 29.06 -3.18
N GLN A 647 18.83 30.39 -3.31
CA GLN A 647 19.95 31.22 -2.87
C GLN A 647 20.19 31.13 -1.36
N ALA A 648 19.12 31.07 -0.55
CA ALA A 648 19.26 30.88 0.90
C ALA A 648 19.91 29.53 1.24
N GLN A 649 19.52 28.45 0.56
CA GLN A 649 20.10 27.12 0.77
C GLN A 649 21.54 26.99 0.26
N LEU A 650 21.91 27.67 -0.83
CA LEU A 650 23.30 27.74 -1.29
C LEU A 650 24.22 28.39 -0.26
N MET A 651 23.69 29.28 0.58
CA MET A 651 24.42 29.99 1.64
C MET A 651 24.37 29.30 3.02
N GLU A 652 23.72 28.15 3.12
CA GLU A 652 23.58 27.45 4.39
C GLU A 652 24.64 26.34 4.52
N LYS A 653 25.35 26.36 5.66
CA LYS A 653 26.35 25.34 6.00
C LYS A 653 25.71 24.13 6.68
N ASP A 654 26.28 22.95 6.43
CA ASP A 654 25.94 21.75 7.20
C ASP A 654 26.63 21.71 8.59
N LYS A 655 26.53 20.59 9.32
CA LYS A 655 27.13 20.43 10.66
C LYS A 655 28.66 20.44 10.64
N PHE A 656 29.28 20.24 9.47
CA PHE A 656 30.72 20.24 9.25
C PHE A 656 31.19 21.55 8.63
N PHE A 657 30.33 22.58 8.60
CA PHE A 657 30.60 23.88 7.99
C PHE A 657 30.80 23.82 6.47
N VAL A 658 30.33 22.76 5.80
CA VAL A 658 30.47 22.59 4.35
C VAL A 658 29.27 23.21 3.63
N TYR A 659 29.54 23.99 2.59
CA TYR A 659 28.52 24.56 1.70
C TYR A 659 28.13 23.59 0.56
N PRO A 660 26.93 23.73 -0.03
CA PRO A 660 26.56 22.96 -1.22
C PRO A 660 27.57 23.05 -2.36
N LEU A 661 28.17 24.22 -2.61
CA LEU A 661 29.21 24.39 -3.64
C LEU A 661 30.45 23.51 -3.38
N MET A 662 30.88 23.39 -2.12
CA MET A 662 32.03 22.55 -1.76
C MET A 662 31.73 21.07 -2.04
N GLN A 663 30.53 20.60 -1.71
CA GLN A 663 30.09 19.24 -2.06
C GLN A 663 30.01 19.05 -3.58
N ALA A 664 29.52 20.06 -4.31
CA ALA A 664 29.42 19.99 -5.76
C ALA A 664 30.80 19.91 -6.41
N LEU A 665 31.75 20.69 -5.90
CA LEU A 665 33.14 20.71 -6.35
C LEU A 665 33.80 19.35 -6.22
N SER A 666 33.47 18.52 -5.22
CA SER A 666 34.07 17.18 -5.03
C SER A 666 33.35 16.05 -5.75
N HIS A 667 32.02 16.13 -5.94
CA HIS A 667 31.22 15.00 -6.43
C HIS A 667 30.68 15.16 -7.85
N GLN A 668 30.47 16.38 -8.35
CA GLN A 668 29.75 16.59 -9.61
C GLN A 668 30.64 16.35 -10.83
N MET A 669 30.05 15.78 -11.88
CA MET A 669 30.78 15.26 -13.03
C MET A 669 31.21 16.31 -14.07
N SER A 670 30.76 17.57 -13.96
CA SER A 670 31.06 18.58 -14.97
C SER A 670 31.05 20.01 -14.44
N ILE A 671 31.87 20.88 -15.03
CA ILE A 671 31.92 22.32 -14.71
C ILE A 671 30.55 23.01 -14.88
N PRO A 672 29.77 22.78 -15.97
CA PRO A 672 28.44 23.36 -16.10
C PRO A 672 27.52 23.00 -14.93
N LEU A 673 27.58 21.75 -14.44
CA LEU A 673 26.77 21.30 -13.32
C LEU A 673 27.24 21.91 -11.99
N ILE A 674 28.56 22.00 -11.75
CA ILE A 674 29.13 22.69 -10.57
C ILE A 674 28.68 24.16 -10.53
N ARG A 675 28.66 24.83 -11.69
CA ARG A 675 28.23 26.24 -11.79
C ARG A 675 26.78 26.47 -11.35
N LEU A 676 25.92 25.46 -11.38
CA LEU A 676 24.55 25.59 -10.86
C LEU A 676 24.50 25.78 -9.32
N PHE A 677 25.57 25.42 -8.62
CA PHE A 677 25.69 25.52 -7.16
C PHE A 677 26.46 26.79 -6.71
N ILE A 678 26.79 27.70 -7.63
CA ILE A 678 27.41 28.98 -7.28
C ILE A 678 26.28 29.99 -7.01
N PRO A 679 26.27 30.68 -5.85
CA PRO A 679 25.31 31.74 -5.59
C PRO A 679 25.29 32.78 -6.72
N ALA A 680 24.11 33.26 -7.08
CA ALA A 680 23.95 34.26 -8.15
C ALA A 680 24.59 35.59 -7.77
N ASP A 681 24.56 35.93 -6.47
CA ASP A 681 25.26 37.11 -5.96
C ASP A 681 26.77 36.85 -5.84
N ARG A 682 27.56 37.73 -6.47
CA ARG A 682 29.01 37.57 -6.54
C ARG A 682 29.70 37.70 -5.19
N SER A 683 29.15 38.50 -4.26
CA SER A 683 29.73 38.68 -2.93
C SER A 683 29.55 37.41 -2.08
N ASN A 684 28.36 36.80 -2.16
CA ASN A 684 28.03 35.51 -1.57
C ASN A 684 28.89 34.38 -2.16
N ALA A 685 29.04 34.32 -3.48
CA ALA A 685 29.92 33.35 -4.11
C ALA A 685 31.36 33.50 -3.60
N SER A 686 31.90 34.72 -3.59
CA SER A 686 33.23 35.02 -3.07
C SER A 686 33.40 34.54 -1.63
N LEU A 687 32.42 34.83 -0.75
CA LEU A 687 32.44 34.37 0.64
C LEU A 687 32.59 32.85 0.75
N ILE A 688 31.87 32.08 -0.07
CA ILE A 688 31.96 30.61 -0.05
C ILE A 688 33.33 30.14 -0.55
N PHE A 689 33.84 30.69 -1.65
CA PHE A 689 35.16 30.30 -2.19
C PHE A 689 36.32 30.51 -1.22
N HIS A 690 36.20 31.48 -0.30
CA HIS A 690 37.19 31.76 0.75
C HIS A 690 36.88 31.10 2.10
N SER A 691 35.78 30.33 2.17
CA SER A 691 35.40 29.64 3.41
C SER A 691 36.19 28.36 3.61
N LEU A 692 36.32 27.95 4.87
CA LEU A 692 36.91 26.69 5.29
C LEU A 692 35.84 25.88 6.04
N ASP A 693 35.87 24.56 5.86
CA ASP A 693 35.06 23.63 6.63
C ASP A 693 35.66 23.39 8.04
N LEU A 694 35.05 22.46 8.79
CA LEU A 694 35.52 22.09 10.14
C LEU A 694 36.95 21.52 10.16
N TYR A 695 37.42 20.99 9.04
CA TYR A 695 38.73 20.37 8.86
C TYR A 695 39.71 21.28 8.12
N HIS A 696 39.41 22.58 8.03
CA HIS A 696 40.21 23.58 7.33
C HIS A 696 40.37 23.31 5.81
N SER A 697 39.46 22.54 5.21
CA SER A 697 39.41 22.30 3.77
C SER A 697 38.70 23.46 3.05
N SER A 698 39.36 24.01 2.04
CA SER A 698 38.84 25.09 1.19
C SER A 698 38.15 24.55 -0.07
N CYS A 699 37.44 25.41 -0.82
CA CYS A 699 36.89 25.03 -2.14
C CYS A 699 37.97 24.49 -3.10
N VAL A 700 39.22 24.95 -2.98
CA VAL A 700 40.35 24.43 -3.77
C VAL A 700 40.61 22.96 -3.43
N HIS A 701 40.56 22.60 -2.15
CA HIS A 701 40.72 21.23 -1.70
C HIS A 701 39.64 20.30 -2.28
N PHE A 702 38.37 20.67 -2.11
CA PHE A 702 37.24 19.90 -2.66
C PHE A 702 37.32 19.75 -4.18
N GLY A 703 37.67 20.81 -4.90
CA GLY A 703 37.79 20.78 -6.36
C GLY A 703 38.94 19.89 -6.85
N VAL A 704 40.11 19.95 -6.23
CA VAL A 704 41.28 19.14 -6.62
C VAL A 704 41.05 17.64 -6.35
N GLN A 705 40.24 17.30 -5.35
CA GLN A 705 39.89 15.92 -5.04
C GLN A 705 38.87 15.30 -6.00
N ASN A 706 38.23 16.10 -6.85
CA ASN A 706 37.20 15.60 -7.77
C ASN A 706 37.84 14.77 -8.90
N PRO A 707 37.58 13.45 -8.97
CA PRO A 707 38.17 12.60 -10.00
C PRO A 707 37.46 12.69 -11.35
N TRP A 708 36.29 13.34 -11.41
CA TRP A 708 35.39 13.33 -12.56
C TRP A 708 35.58 14.52 -13.51
N VAL A 709 36.18 15.61 -13.02
CA VAL A 709 36.38 16.83 -13.77
C VAL A 709 37.86 17.01 -14.08
N ASP A 710 38.17 17.34 -15.34
CA ASP A 710 39.53 17.70 -15.75
C ASP A 710 40.10 18.80 -14.84
N SER A 711 41.27 18.52 -14.25
CA SER A 711 41.85 19.38 -13.23
C SER A 711 42.18 20.78 -13.76
N LEU A 712 42.52 20.93 -15.05
CA LEU A 712 42.74 22.25 -15.64
C LEU A 712 41.44 23.04 -15.70
N SER A 713 40.33 22.41 -16.10
CA SER A 713 39.00 23.01 -16.11
C SER A 713 38.53 23.40 -14.71
N MET A 714 38.80 22.55 -13.71
CA MET A 714 38.51 22.83 -12.30
C MET A 714 39.34 24.00 -11.76
N ILE A 715 40.66 24.01 -11.99
CA ILE A 715 41.53 25.13 -11.58
C ILE A 715 41.08 26.42 -12.26
N THR A 716 40.71 26.36 -13.53
CA THR A 716 40.21 27.53 -14.28
C THR A 716 38.96 28.10 -13.61
N LEU A 717 38.00 27.25 -13.25
CA LEU A 717 36.80 27.67 -12.50
C LEU A 717 37.17 28.27 -11.14
N LEU A 718 38.04 27.63 -10.36
CA LEU A 718 38.44 28.13 -9.04
C LEU A 718 39.15 29.50 -9.14
N ARG A 719 40.03 29.67 -10.13
CA ARG A 719 40.75 30.93 -10.40
C ARG A 719 39.84 32.06 -10.89
N GLU A 720 38.73 31.73 -11.54
CA GLU A 720 37.70 32.71 -11.92
C GLU A 720 37.11 33.44 -10.69
N TYR A 721 36.98 32.73 -9.56
CA TYR A 721 36.38 33.26 -8.33
C TYR A 721 37.39 33.58 -7.22
N ILE A 722 38.64 33.14 -7.36
CA ILE A 722 39.77 33.47 -6.46
C ILE A 722 40.90 34.08 -7.31
N PRO A 723 40.74 35.33 -7.78
CA PRO A 723 41.71 35.97 -8.66
C PRO A 723 42.97 36.44 -7.92
N ASP A 724 42.88 36.67 -6.61
CA ASP A 724 44.00 37.16 -5.80
C ASP A 724 45.01 36.02 -5.54
N GLU A 725 46.26 36.22 -5.94
CA GLU A 725 47.30 35.20 -5.82
C GLU A 725 47.65 34.93 -4.35
N THR A 726 47.59 35.95 -3.48
CA THR A 726 47.95 35.77 -2.07
C THR A 726 46.93 34.93 -1.32
N GLU A 727 45.64 35.18 -1.54
CA GLU A 727 44.55 34.36 -1.00
C GLU A 727 44.56 32.95 -1.62
N TRP A 728 44.83 32.83 -2.92
CA TRP A 728 45.00 31.52 -3.56
C TRP A 728 46.10 30.67 -2.88
N GLN A 729 47.29 31.25 -2.68
CA GLN A 729 48.40 30.56 -2.01
C GLN A 729 48.07 30.21 -0.55
N LYS A 730 47.34 31.09 0.15
CA LYS A 730 46.88 30.86 1.51
C LYS A 730 45.88 29.69 1.60
N LEU A 731 44.93 29.60 0.68
CA LEU A 731 43.96 28.49 0.61
C LEU A 731 44.59 27.16 0.17
N LEU A 732 45.69 27.21 -0.58
CA LEU A 732 46.53 26.03 -0.86
C LEU A 732 47.32 25.59 0.37
N SER A 733 47.80 26.55 1.16
CA SER A 733 48.64 26.31 2.35
C SER A 733 47.85 25.93 3.59
N SER A 734 46.52 26.08 3.60
CA SER A 734 45.67 25.79 4.76
C SER A 734 45.45 24.31 5.03
N VAL A 735 46.01 23.42 4.19
CA VAL A 735 45.82 21.97 4.27
C VAL A 735 47.09 21.34 4.86
N ASP A 736 47.02 20.87 6.10
CA ASP A 736 48.12 20.15 6.79
C ASP A 736 48.34 18.71 6.26
N ASP A 737 47.53 18.26 5.30
CA ASP A 737 47.54 16.87 4.81
C ASP A 737 48.64 16.58 3.78
N VAL A 738 49.57 15.71 4.17
CA VAL A 738 50.61 15.09 3.32
C VAL A 738 50.02 14.50 2.04
N VAL A 739 48.78 13.99 2.07
CA VAL A 739 48.06 13.41 0.92
C VAL A 739 47.75 14.47 -0.14
N PHE A 740 47.36 15.68 0.27
CA PHE A 740 47.13 16.80 -0.64
C PHE A 740 48.43 17.22 -1.30
N PHE A 741 49.55 17.20 -0.56
CA PHE A 741 50.86 17.53 -1.09
C PHE A 741 51.28 16.57 -2.22
N TYR A 742 51.05 15.26 -2.07
CA TYR A 742 51.32 14.29 -3.14
C TYR A 742 50.44 14.54 -4.38
N PHE A 743 49.15 14.80 -4.20
CA PHE A 743 48.24 15.04 -5.32
C PHE A 743 48.60 16.34 -6.05
N LEU A 744 48.84 17.42 -5.31
CA LEU A 744 49.24 18.72 -5.82
C LEU A 744 50.60 18.64 -6.53
N PHE A 745 51.55 17.88 -5.98
CA PHE A 745 52.85 17.64 -6.61
C PHE A 745 52.71 16.93 -7.95
N PHE A 746 51.89 15.88 -8.04
CA PHE A 746 51.61 15.21 -9.32
C PHE A 746 50.91 16.13 -10.32
N LEU A 747 49.99 16.97 -9.85
CA LEU A 747 49.27 17.93 -10.69
C LEU A 747 50.18 19.03 -11.24
N VAL A 748 51.03 19.60 -10.39
CA VAL A 748 52.05 20.60 -10.79
C VAL A 748 53.01 19.99 -11.80
N LEU A 749 53.43 18.73 -11.61
CA LEU A 749 54.24 18.02 -12.60
C LEU A 749 53.51 17.85 -13.94
N GLN A 750 52.21 17.52 -13.95
CA GLN A 750 51.43 17.43 -15.17
C GLN A 750 51.29 18.78 -15.88
N ILE A 751 51.02 19.87 -15.16
CA ILE A 751 50.93 21.22 -15.73
C ILE A 751 52.28 21.66 -16.31
N ILE A 752 53.38 21.46 -15.57
CA ILE A 752 54.73 21.76 -16.06
C ILE A 752 55.06 20.93 -17.30
N PHE A 753 54.65 19.66 -17.35
CA PHE A 753 54.84 18.80 -18.51
C PHE A 753 54.03 19.27 -19.71
N PHE A 754 52.79 19.73 -19.50
CA PHE A 754 51.90 20.25 -20.55
C PHE A 754 52.39 21.60 -21.10
N GLU A 755 52.83 22.51 -20.23
CA GLU A 755 53.48 23.78 -20.59
C GLU A 755 54.78 23.54 -21.37
N LYS A 756 55.60 22.57 -20.95
CA LYS A 756 56.80 22.16 -21.70
C LYS A 756 56.46 21.55 -23.07
N LYS A 757 55.38 20.77 -23.18
CA LYS A 757 54.89 20.21 -24.44
C LYS A 757 54.39 21.30 -25.39
N LYS A 758 53.60 22.27 -24.90
CA LYS A 758 53.17 23.45 -25.66
C LYS A 758 54.34 24.32 -26.12
N LYS A 759 55.39 24.48 -25.31
CA LYS A 759 56.61 25.18 -25.71
C LYS A 759 57.43 24.40 -26.75
N LYS A 760 57.38 23.07 -26.73
CA LYS A 760 58.04 22.20 -27.72
C LYS A 760 57.30 22.16 -29.06
N GLU A 761 55.98 22.26 -29.07
CA GLU A 761 55.14 22.34 -30.28
C GLU A 761 55.10 23.75 -30.91
N ARG A 762 55.61 24.78 -30.23
CA ARG A 762 55.77 26.14 -30.78
C ARG A 762 57.14 26.40 -31.43
N VAL A 763 57.99 25.39 -31.54
CA VAL A 763 59.30 25.45 -32.20
C VAL A 763 59.28 24.52 -33.40
N ASP A 764 58.55 24.91 -34.44
CA ASP A 764 58.91 24.73 -35.86
C ASP A 764 57.79 25.34 -36.75
N PRO A 765 57.95 26.58 -37.20
CA PRO A 765 57.25 27.09 -38.36
C PRO A 765 58.25 27.13 -39.51
N ASP A 766 58.45 26.02 -40.22
CA ASP A 766 58.94 25.99 -41.62
C ASP A 766 59.04 24.54 -42.12
N HIS A 767 57.96 24.02 -42.72
CA HIS A 767 58.10 23.28 -43.98
C HIS A 767 56.75 23.09 -44.69
N ASP A 768 56.72 23.69 -45.88
CA ASP A 768 55.98 23.41 -47.11
C ASP A 768 54.68 22.60 -47.11
N SER A 769 53.69 23.28 -47.69
CA SER A 769 52.53 22.78 -48.39
C SER A 769 52.82 21.71 -49.45
N SER A 770 51.95 20.69 -49.55
CA SER A 770 51.28 20.37 -50.83
C SER A 770 50.11 19.38 -50.65
N THR A 771 48.96 19.78 -51.20
CA THR A 771 47.92 18.98 -51.87
C THR A 771 47.37 17.71 -51.22
N LEU A 772 46.09 17.72 -50.84
CA LEU A 772 45.03 17.10 -51.65
C LEU A 772 43.63 17.51 -51.17
N SER A 773 42.85 18.02 -52.13
CA SER A 773 41.41 18.22 -52.07
C SER A 773 40.66 16.89 -52.18
N THR A 774 39.72 16.62 -51.29
CA THR A 774 38.47 15.94 -51.66
C THR A 774 37.33 16.39 -50.75
N SER A 775 36.31 16.89 -51.43
CA SER A 775 34.95 17.22 -50.99
C SER A 775 34.29 16.14 -50.15
N ILE A 776 33.67 16.53 -49.04
CA ILE A 776 32.54 15.78 -48.47
C ILE A 776 31.31 16.69 -48.56
N ASP A 777 30.43 16.27 -49.46
CA ASP A 777 29.14 16.85 -49.72
C ASP A 777 28.22 16.79 -48.51
N THR A 778 27.50 17.89 -48.34
CA THR A 778 26.26 17.97 -47.59
C THR A 778 25.14 17.37 -48.44
N LYS A 779 24.39 16.39 -47.91
CA LYS A 779 22.93 16.20 -48.11
C LYS A 779 22.43 14.82 -47.64
N CYS A 780 21.12 14.81 -47.35
CA CYS A 780 20.19 13.68 -47.26
C CYS A 780 19.90 13.05 -45.88
N CYS A 781 18.90 13.63 -45.21
CA CYS A 781 17.62 12.91 -44.98
C CYS A 781 16.64 13.42 -46.07
N PRO A 782 15.61 12.67 -46.55
CA PRO A 782 14.72 11.78 -45.76
C PRO A 782 14.26 10.48 -46.47
N LYS A 783 13.66 9.54 -45.72
CA LYS A 783 12.31 8.94 -45.95
C LYS A 783 12.10 7.60 -45.20
N THR A 784 11.06 7.61 -44.38
CA THR A 784 10.02 6.58 -44.16
C THR A 784 10.03 5.32 -45.04
N HIS A 785 9.80 4.14 -44.44
CA HIS A 785 8.56 3.35 -44.62
C HIS A 785 8.44 2.10 -43.73
N SER A 786 7.17 1.81 -43.42
CA SER A 786 6.49 0.61 -42.88
C SER A 786 6.78 0.15 -41.46
#